data_AF-A0A844CN99-F1
#
_entry.id   AF-A0A844CN99-F1
#
_cell.length_a   1.000
_cell.length_b   1.000
_cell.length_c   1.000
_cell.angle_alpha   90.00
_cell.angle_beta   90.00
_cell.angle_gamma   90.00
#
_symmetry.space_group_name_H-M   'P 1'
#
loop_
_entity.id
_entity.type
_entity.pdbx_description
1 polymer ?
#
loop_
_entity_poly.entity_id
_entity_poly.type
_entity_poly.pdbx_seq_one_letter_code
_entity_poly.pdbx_strand_id
1 'polypeptide(L)'
;MLYRDAPEYAVGHTCSVSWSQDQDRAVTLSSEWVPTVEVPIASASGDEEFFGNLVDRGENSVLGSQWLSEAGGSEITAGLAEFCQCYSDWIVSQELRIASLPSEHHETALRHLDTCRQALNRMLEGAKLLANDPEALLAFRLANRAIWLQNEWKRRGDPEIQPLVWRPFQLAFGLLCLKSTSDPTDTDRAVMDLLWFPTGGGKTEAYLLLAAYTVFLRRLKARGATDGAGVTAFMRYTLRLLTAQQFQRAASMILACDMLRRGDEKCPGVLLPDHFQSDASISIGLWVGKDTSPNKVEKVGEDGSPAQVADCPICGVELDWSVDENGERVLATCTDVTCSANGDAGHLPFWTVDEDVYRELPSLLIGTADKFVQIVSKPETGRLFGLADAHLNPPDLIIQDELHLISGPLGTMAGLLETAIDALCSHKGHRPKIIGSTATIRRADDQIRSLFNRESSQFPPPGIDQSNSGFAYTKKGSPGRLYVGVTSAGRTASYIYQAISASLFQAASDLSFVGADADKYWTLVGYFNSLRELGSASIIMQDDVTHSIQLISERRAETERKLQPPVELTSRVKSDEIKDKLKELELDRSSGAAADIVLASNMISVGMDIRRLGLMLVNGQPKTIAEYIQATSRVGRSNVPGLVVTLYNANKMRDRSRYENFPTWHGALYRDVEATGVTPFAPRARDKALHAPFVAMVRHLVPKMLHSPNEAMKYRAQLEDMIDRICARVSTIDEPEAAATRKELMEFLENWIRRGNLKRYWDDWSDAALLISAEKAAESQASNFSKGLARATPNTLRSVEASTKFVVTERET
;
A
#
# COMPACT_ATOMS: atom_id res chain seq x y z
N MET A 1 -26.18 -13.39 -3.49
CA MET A 1 -25.80 -13.95 -2.18
C MET A 1 -25.22 -12.89 -1.23
N LEU A 2 -23.97 -12.40 -1.38
CA LEU A 2 -23.38 -11.45 -0.39
C LEU A 2 -24.13 -10.11 -0.25
N TYR A 3 -24.64 -9.56 -1.36
CA TYR A 3 -25.37 -8.29 -1.41
C TYR A 3 -26.89 -8.48 -1.49
N ARG A 4 -27.41 -9.60 -0.99
CA ARG A 4 -28.86 -9.91 -1.09
C ARG A 4 -29.73 -8.91 -0.32
N ASP A 5 -29.17 -8.30 0.72
CA ASP A 5 -29.86 -7.28 1.54
C ASP A 5 -29.83 -5.87 0.90
N ALA A 6 -29.26 -5.73 -0.30
CA ALA A 6 -29.24 -4.49 -1.08
C ALA A 6 -29.90 -4.66 -2.48
N PRO A 7 -31.22 -4.96 -2.53
CA PRO A 7 -31.96 -5.14 -3.78
C PRO A 7 -32.16 -3.82 -4.54
N GLU A 8 -32.30 -3.91 -5.87
CA GLU A 8 -32.70 -2.79 -6.73
C GLU A 8 -34.15 -2.98 -7.16
N TYR A 9 -35.07 -2.16 -6.62
CA TYR A 9 -36.50 -2.24 -6.97
C TYR A 9 -36.92 -1.22 -8.03
N ALA A 10 -36.22 -0.08 -8.12
CA ALA A 10 -36.54 0.98 -9.05
C ALA A 10 -35.27 1.74 -9.47
N VAL A 11 -35.34 2.36 -10.64
CA VAL A 11 -34.30 3.24 -11.21
C VAL A 11 -34.96 4.55 -11.57
N GLY A 12 -34.36 5.67 -11.15
CA GLY A 12 -34.85 6.99 -11.51
C GLY A 12 -34.53 7.38 -12.95
N HIS A 13 -35.24 8.38 -13.47
CA HIS A 13 -34.88 9.06 -14.72
C HIS A 13 -34.95 10.56 -14.48
N THR A 14 -33.83 11.26 -14.63
CA THR A 14 -33.65 12.70 -14.30
C THR A 14 -33.86 13.08 -12.82
N CYS A 15 -34.26 12.12 -11.98
CA CYS A 15 -34.36 12.17 -10.52
C CYS A 15 -33.80 10.86 -9.95
N SER A 16 -33.57 10.78 -8.64
CA SER A 16 -33.35 9.51 -7.95
C SER A 16 -34.68 8.93 -7.47
N VAL A 17 -34.63 7.73 -6.90
CA VAL A 17 -35.76 7.06 -6.26
C VAL A 17 -35.43 6.72 -4.81
N SER A 18 -36.47 6.51 -4.01
CA SER A 18 -36.41 5.86 -2.70
C SER A 18 -37.61 4.92 -2.53
N TRP A 19 -37.45 3.95 -1.64
CA TRP A 19 -38.50 2.98 -1.37
C TRP A 19 -38.51 2.54 0.09
N SER A 20 -39.69 2.22 0.61
CA SER A 20 -39.82 1.45 1.84
C SER A 20 -39.93 -0.03 1.53
N GLN A 21 -39.33 -0.87 2.37
CA GLN A 21 -39.26 -2.31 2.15
C GLN A 21 -39.96 -3.06 3.29
N ASP A 22 -40.72 -4.09 2.94
CA ASP A 22 -41.21 -5.11 3.85
C ASP A 22 -40.69 -6.47 3.36
N GLN A 23 -39.84 -7.10 4.17
CA GLN A 23 -39.11 -8.31 3.81
C GLN A 23 -38.40 -8.17 2.45
N ASP A 24 -38.78 -8.95 1.45
CA ASP A 24 -38.16 -8.97 0.11
C ASP A 24 -38.96 -8.16 -0.94
N ARG A 25 -39.80 -7.21 -0.51
CA ARG A 25 -40.65 -6.42 -1.42
C ARG A 25 -40.63 -4.94 -1.07
N ALA A 26 -40.54 -4.10 -2.10
CA ALA A 26 -40.82 -2.68 -1.96
C ALA A 26 -42.33 -2.44 -1.78
N VAL A 27 -42.69 -1.67 -0.76
CA VAL A 27 -44.09 -1.33 -0.41
C VAL A 27 -44.47 0.04 -0.95
N THR A 28 -43.56 1.00 -0.91
CA THR A 28 -43.76 2.34 -1.48
C THR A 28 -42.55 2.73 -2.33
N LEU A 29 -42.80 3.49 -3.39
CA LEU A 29 -41.79 4.11 -4.25
C LEU A 29 -42.03 5.62 -4.28
N SER A 30 -40.97 6.41 -4.17
CA SER A 30 -41.00 7.88 -4.29
C SER A 30 -39.85 8.39 -5.14
N SER A 31 -40.08 9.47 -5.89
CA SER A 31 -39.00 10.23 -6.53
C SER A 31 -38.29 11.12 -5.52
N GLU A 32 -36.96 11.21 -5.60
CA GLU A 32 -36.14 11.97 -4.67
C GLU A 32 -35.11 12.85 -5.42
N TRP A 33 -35.06 14.13 -5.06
CA TRP A 33 -34.18 15.11 -5.71
C TRP A 33 -32.83 15.27 -5.01
N VAL A 34 -32.78 14.95 -3.72
CA VAL A 34 -31.57 14.97 -2.90
C VAL A 34 -31.46 13.61 -2.22
N PRO A 35 -31.20 12.53 -2.98
CA PRO A 35 -31.14 11.18 -2.43
C PRO A 35 -30.08 11.08 -1.34
N THR A 36 -30.42 10.37 -0.27
CA THR A 36 -29.54 10.14 0.87
C THR A 36 -29.40 8.66 1.19
N VAL A 37 -28.17 8.24 1.50
CA VAL A 37 -27.88 6.87 1.96
C VAL A 37 -26.85 6.93 3.06
N GLU A 38 -27.15 6.29 4.19
CA GLU A 38 -26.14 6.03 5.21
C GLU A 38 -25.39 4.73 4.88
N VAL A 39 -24.09 4.84 4.66
CA VAL A 39 -23.21 3.70 4.47
C VAL A 39 -22.48 3.44 5.79
N PRO A 40 -22.71 2.28 6.43
CA PRO A 40 -22.11 2.00 7.71
C PRO A 40 -20.62 1.65 7.55
N ILE A 41 -19.85 1.90 8.60
CA ILE A 41 -18.40 1.64 8.64
C ILE A 41 -18.18 0.27 9.29
N ALA A 42 -17.38 -0.58 8.65
CA ALA A 42 -16.99 -1.86 9.24
C ALA A 42 -16.08 -1.62 10.47
N SER A 43 -16.48 -2.20 11.60
CA SER A 43 -15.65 -2.30 12.79
C SER A 43 -14.52 -3.29 12.56
N ALA A 44 -13.36 -2.97 13.13
CA ALA A 44 -12.18 -3.84 13.14
C ALA A 44 -12.02 -4.62 14.44
N SER A 45 -12.98 -4.54 15.37
CA SER A 45 -12.97 -5.27 16.64
C SER A 45 -13.45 -6.72 16.52
N GLY A 46 -13.75 -7.20 15.31
CA GLY A 46 -14.40 -8.50 15.12
C GLY A 46 -15.87 -8.50 15.52
N ASP A 47 -16.50 -9.66 15.36
CA ASP A 47 -17.86 -9.92 15.81
C ASP A 47 -17.97 -9.80 17.34
N GLU A 48 -18.91 -8.98 17.82
CA GLU A 48 -19.08 -8.65 19.23
C GLU A 48 -19.47 -9.86 20.08
N GLU A 49 -20.21 -10.82 19.53
CA GLU A 49 -20.63 -12.03 20.25
C GLU A 49 -19.46 -12.99 20.50
N PHE A 50 -18.56 -13.13 19.53
CA PHE A 50 -17.50 -14.15 19.56
C PHE A 50 -16.14 -13.60 20.01
N PHE A 51 -15.81 -12.35 19.65
CA PHE A 51 -14.55 -11.70 20.01
C PHE A 51 -14.68 -10.68 21.14
N GLY A 52 -15.90 -10.27 21.51
CA GLY A 52 -16.15 -9.20 22.50
C GLY A 52 -15.40 -9.40 23.81
N ASN A 53 -15.41 -10.60 24.38
CA ASN A 53 -14.69 -10.90 25.61
C ASN A 53 -13.17 -10.67 25.51
N LEU A 54 -12.56 -11.04 24.38
CA LEU A 54 -11.12 -10.80 24.15
C LEU A 54 -10.83 -9.31 23.97
N VAL A 55 -11.70 -8.60 23.24
CA VAL A 55 -11.59 -7.16 23.02
C VAL A 55 -11.74 -6.39 24.33
N ASP A 56 -12.69 -6.76 25.17
CA ASP A 56 -12.96 -6.12 26.47
C ASP A 56 -11.81 -6.30 27.46
N ARG A 57 -11.13 -7.46 27.41
CA ARG A 57 -9.90 -7.70 28.18
C ARG A 57 -8.71 -6.85 27.69
N GLY A 58 -8.77 -6.32 26.47
CA GLY A 58 -7.81 -5.38 25.92
C GLY A 58 -6.36 -5.89 25.99
N GLU A 59 -5.49 -5.12 26.62
CA GLU A 59 -4.07 -5.43 26.83
C GLU A 59 -3.80 -6.70 27.64
N ASN A 60 -4.77 -7.12 28.47
CA ASN A 60 -4.66 -8.32 29.31
C ASN A 60 -5.11 -9.59 28.59
N SER A 61 -5.34 -9.52 27.28
CA SER A 61 -5.72 -10.65 26.43
C SER A 61 -4.61 -11.02 25.45
N VAL A 62 -4.84 -12.07 24.67
CA VAL A 62 -4.01 -12.43 23.50
C VAL A 62 -3.92 -11.32 22.45
N LEU A 63 -4.81 -10.31 22.48
CA LEU A 63 -4.73 -9.14 21.62
C LEU A 63 -3.75 -8.09 22.14
N GLY A 64 -3.31 -8.15 23.40
CA GLY A 64 -2.33 -7.24 23.95
C GLY A 64 -0.92 -7.48 23.39
N SER A 65 -0.35 -6.54 22.64
CA SER A 65 1.03 -6.67 22.14
C SER A 65 2.06 -6.85 23.26
N GLN A 66 1.86 -6.17 24.40
CA GLN A 66 2.68 -6.34 25.59
C GLN A 66 2.58 -7.77 26.15
N TRP A 67 1.33 -8.23 26.38
CA TRP A 67 1.06 -9.55 26.90
C TRP A 67 1.66 -10.66 26.02
N LEU A 68 1.51 -10.56 24.69
CA LEU A 68 2.12 -11.49 23.73
C LEU A 68 3.66 -11.50 23.77
N SER A 69 4.30 -10.44 24.26
CA SER A 69 5.76 -10.38 24.40
C SER A 69 6.26 -10.87 25.76
N GLU A 70 5.46 -10.74 26.82
CA GLU A 70 5.88 -10.93 28.22
C GLU A 70 5.37 -12.25 28.83
N ALA A 71 4.18 -12.73 28.44
CA ALA A 71 3.56 -13.94 29.00
C ALA A 71 4.39 -15.21 28.75
N GLY A 72 4.16 -16.27 29.53
CA GLY A 72 4.81 -17.56 29.35
C GLY A 72 4.44 -18.21 28.01
N GLY A 73 5.34 -19.00 27.43
CA GLY A 73 5.09 -19.64 26.12
C GLY A 73 3.82 -20.50 26.07
N SER A 74 3.53 -21.23 27.15
CA SER A 74 2.29 -22.01 27.30
C SER A 74 1.04 -21.13 27.40
N GLU A 75 1.16 -19.94 28.00
CA GLU A 75 0.04 -19.00 28.12
C GLU A 75 -0.27 -18.38 26.77
N ILE A 76 0.77 -17.91 26.04
CA ILE A 76 0.64 -17.36 24.69
C ILE A 76 -0.05 -18.36 23.76
N THR A 77 0.43 -19.61 23.75
CA THR A 77 -0.12 -20.66 22.89
C THR A 77 -1.55 -21.03 23.26
N ALA A 78 -1.89 -21.06 24.55
CA ALA A 78 -3.27 -21.24 25.01
C ALA A 78 -4.18 -20.07 24.60
N GLY A 79 -3.72 -18.82 24.73
CA GLY A 79 -4.46 -17.63 24.31
C GLY A 79 -4.69 -17.58 22.79
N LEU A 80 -3.69 -18.00 22.00
CA LEU A 80 -3.84 -18.11 20.54
C LEU A 80 -4.81 -19.23 20.13
N ALA A 81 -4.85 -20.33 20.90
CA ALA A 81 -5.83 -21.39 20.70
C ALA A 81 -7.26 -20.91 21.04
N GLU A 82 -7.45 -20.18 22.15
CA GLU A 82 -8.72 -19.51 22.50
C GLU A 82 -9.17 -18.57 21.38
N PHE A 83 -8.25 -17.75 20.85
CA PHE A 83 -8.53 -16.85 19.74
C PHE A 83 -8.99 -17.58 18.47
N CYS A 84 -8.35 -18.70 18.12
CA CYS A 84 -8.79 -19.53 16.99
C CYS A 84 -10.15 -20.20 17.26
N GLN A 85 -10.43 -20.57 18.51
CA GLN A 85 -11.70 -21.15 18.90
C GLN A 85 -12.85 -20.15 18.72
N CYS A 86 -12.67 -18.87 19.07
CA CYS A 86 -13.66 -17.82 18.80
C CYS A 86 -14.06 -17.77 17.33
N TYR A 87 -13.10 -17.87 16.40
CA TYR A 87 -13.40 -17.88 14.98
C TYR A 87 -14.06 -19.19 14.52
N SER A 88 -13.64 -20.33 15.07
CA SER A 88 -14.28 -21.63 14.84
C SER A 88 -15.76 -21.62 15.21
N ASP A 89 -16.08 -21.10 16.41
CA ASP A 89 -17.45 -21.01 16.91
C ASP A 89 -18.30 -20.07 16.05
N TRP A 90 -17.72 -18.97 15.58
CA TRP A 90 -18.37 -18.08 14.62
C TRP A 90 -18.67 -18.79 13.28
N ILE A 91 -17.74 -19.58 12.73
CA ILE A 91 -17.99 -20.35 11.49
C ILE A 91 -19.17 -21.32 11.68
N VAL A 92 -19.22 -22.02 12.81
CA VAL A 92 -20.32 -22.95 13.15
C VAL A 92 -21.65 -22.21 13.24
N SER A 93 -21.67 -21.01 13.84
CA SER A 93 -22.90 -20.20 13.91
C SER A 93 -23.38 -19.77 12.52
N GLN A 94 -22.47 -19.44 11.59
CA GLN A 94 -22.83 -19.13 10.20
C GLN A 94 -23.35 -20.35 9.44
N GLU A 95 -22.81 -21.53 9.70
CA GLU A 95 -23.26 -22.77 9.07
C GLU A 95 -24.72 -23.09 9.43
N LEU A 96 -25.11 -22.90 10.69
CA LEU A 96 -26.49 -23.07 11.15
C LEU A 96 -27.46 -22.12 10.44
N ARG A 97 -26.99 -20.92 10.04
CA ARG A 97 -27.80 -19.93 9.32
C ARG A 97 -28.05 -20.30 7.86
N ILE A 98 -27.29 -21.22 7.25
CA ILE A 98 -27.47 -21.62 5.84
C ILE A 98 -28.88 -22.16 5.60
N ALA A 99 -29.44 -22.91 6.55
CA ALA A 99 -30.79 -23.47 6.44
C ALA A 99 -31.90 -22.40 6.30
N SER A 100 -31.63 -21.17 6.75
CA SER A 100 -32.55 -20.02 6.63
C SER A 100 -32.43 -19.27 5.31
N LEU A 101 -31.39 -19.55 4.52
CA LEU A 101 -31.17 -18.91 3.22
C LEU A 101 -32.03 -19.58 2.13
N PRO A 102 -32.38 -18.86 1.06
CA PRO A 102 -32.94 -19.47 -0.15
C PRO A 102 -32.02 -20.58 -0.69
N SER A 103 -32.61 -21.67 -1.20
CA SER A 103 -31.87 -22.87 -1.64
C SER A 103 -30.81 -22.59 -2.71
N GLU A 104 -31.05 -21.59 -3.57
CA GLU A 104 -30.11 -21.13 -4.59
C GLU A 104 -28.79 -20.55 -4.03
N HIS A 105 -28.76 -20.17 -2.76
CA HIS A 105 -27.57 -19.61 -2.11
C HIS A 105 -26.77 -20.63 -1.29
N HIS A 106 -27.32 -21.83 -1.05
CA HIS A 106 -26.71 -22.83 -0.16
C HIS A 106 -25.32 -23.26 -0.62
N GLU A 107 -25.16 -23.59 -1.91
CA GLU A 107 -23.88 -24.04 -2.46
C GLU A 107 -22.78 -22.95 -2.33
N THR A 108 -23.13 -21.70 -2.62
CA THR A 108 -22.19 -20.58 -2.51
C THR A 108 -21.84 -20.31 -1.04
N ALA A 109 -22.81 -20.43 -0.13
CA ALA A 109 -22.58 -20.27 1.31
C ALA A 109 -21.62 -21.33 1.86
N LEU A 110 -21.80 -22.59 1.48
CA LEU A 110 -20.91 -23.68 1.86
C LEU A 110 -19.49 -23.46 1.33
N ARG A 111 -19.34 -22.99 0.09
CA ARG A 111 -18.04 -22.66 -0.51
C ARG A 111 -17.32 -21.55 0.25
N HIS A 112 -18.03 -20.49 0.64
CA HIS A 112 -17.47 -19.40 1.44
C HIS A 112 -17.01 -19.89 2.83
N LEU A 113 -17.84 -20.68 3.51
CA LEU A 113 -17.46 -21.24 4.82
C LEU A 113 -16.30 -22.22 4.73
N ASP A 114 -16.15 -22.95 3.63
CA ASP A 114 -14.96 -23.76 3.39
C ASP A 114 -13.69 -22.89 3.32
N THR A 115 -13.74 -21.75 2.63
CA THR A 115 -12.63 -20.77 2.65
C THR A 115 -12.35 -20.24 4.06
N CYS A 116 -13.38 -19.98 4.87
CA CYS A 116 -13.21 -19.63 6.30
C CYS A 116 -12.50 -20.74 7.08
N ARG A 117 -12.86 -22.01 6.87
CA ARG A 117 -12.21 -23.16 7.52
C ARG A 117 -10.77 -23.34 7.08
N GLN A 118 -10.46 -23.13 5.81
CA GLN A 118 -9.09 -23.14 5.30
C GLN A 118 -8.23 -22.06 5.99
N ALA A 119 -8.76 -20.83 6.12
CA ALA A 119 -8.09 -19.75 6.84
C ALA A 119 -7.88 -20.09 8.32
N LEU A 120 -8.90 -20.62 9.00
CA LEU A 120 -8.80 -21.10 10.39
C LEU A 120 -7.74 -22.19 10.54
N ASN A 121 -7.69 -23.17 9.64
CA ASN A 121 -6.69 -24.23 9.68
C ASN A 121 -5.28 -23.67 9.59
N ARG A 122 -5.03 -22.70 8.70
CA ARG A 122 -3.72 -22.04 8.59
C ARG A 122 -3.36 -21.24 9.84
N MET A 123 -4.34 -20.59 10.48
CA MET A 123 -4.15 -19.94 11.78
C MET A 123 -3.78 -20.96 12.88
N LEU A 124 -4.50 -22.09 12.95
CA LEU A 124 -4.20 -23.16 13.90
C LEU A 124 -2.80 -23.75 13.69
N GLU A 125 -2.38 -23.91 12.44
CA GLU A 125 -1.02 -24.34 12.09
C GLU A 125 0.04 -23.32 12.53
N GLY A 126 -0.23 -22.03 12.41
CA GLY A 126 0.61 -20.96 12.97
C GLY A 126 0.72 -21.04 14.50
N ALA A 127 -0.39 -21.28 15.20
CA ALA A 127 -0.39 -21.42 16.65
C ALA A 127 0.38 -22.68 17.09
N LYS A 128 0.22 -23.80 16.38
CA LYS A 128 0.98 -25.03 16.61
C LYS A 128 2.48 -24.84 16.36
N LEU A 129 2.87 -24.08 15.33
CA LEU A 129 4.28 -23.74 15.10
C LEU A 129 4.87 -23.06 16.33
N LEU A 130 4.21 -22.04 16.87
CA LEU A 130 4.69 -21.33 18.06
C LEU A 130 4.74 -22.21 19.32
N ALA A 131 3.91 -23.26 19.39
CA ALA A 131 3.98 -24.22 20.48
C ALA A 131 5.15 -25.21 20.36
N ASN A 132 5.57 -25.52 19.14
CA ASN A 132 6.53 -26.60 18.86
C ASN A 132 7.94 -26.10 18.51
N ASP A 133 8.09 -24.87 18.06
CA ASP A 133 9.36 -24.26 17.66
C ASP A 133 9.73 -23.09 18.61
N PRO A 134 10.71 -23.28 19.52
CA PRO A 134 11.16 -22.25 20.44
C PRO A 134 11.76 -21.01 19.75
N GLU A 135 12.43 -21.17 18.60
CA GLU A 135 13.00 -20.05 17.85
C GLU A 135 11.87 -19.24 17.21
N ALA A 136 10.85 -19.91 16.68
CA ALA A 136 9.63 -19.25 16.18
C ALA A 136 8.89 -18.49 17.30
N LEU A 137 8.70 -19.11 18.47
CA LEU A 137 8.08 -18.45 19.61
C LEU A 137 8.86 -17.22 20.07
N LEU A 138 10.19 -17.35 20.16
CA LEU A 138 11.06 -16.25 20.54
C LEU A 138 10.99 -15.09 19.52
N ALA A 139 11.06 -15.39 18.22
CA ALA A 139 10.88 -14.38 17.17
C ALA A 139 9.53 -13.67 17.27
N PHE A 140 8.45 -14.41 17.56
CA PHE A 140 7.12 -13.85 17.70
C PHE A 140 6.99 -12.91 18.91
N ARG A 141 7.61 -13.27 20.04
CA ARG A 141 7.65 -12.43 21.24
C ARG A 141 8.45 -11.15 21.01
N LEU A 142 9.63 -11.26 20.39
CA LEU A 142 10.48 -10.11 20.07
C LEU A 142 9.81 -9.17 19.05
N ALA A 143 9.13 -9.72 18.06
CA ALA A 143 8.36 -8.94 17.10
C ALA A 143 7.22 -8.16 17.78
N ASN A 144 6.44 -8.81 18.65
CA ASN A 144 5.41 -8.12 19.44
C ASN A 144 6.00 -7.06 20.37
N ARG A 145 7.18 -7.32 20.96
CA ARG A 145 7.89 -6.34 21.80
C ARG A 145 8.31 -5.12 21.01
N ALA A 146 8.87 -5.30 19.81
CA ALA A 146 9.28 -4.19 18.95
C ALA A 146 8.08 -3.34 18.52
N ILE A 147 6.96 -4.00 18.19
CA ILE A 147 5.71 -3.33 17.85
C ILE A 147 5.11 -2.57 19.04
N TRP A 148 5.20 -3.12 20.25
CA TRP A 148 4.81 -2.43 21.48
C TRP A 148 5.72 -1.21 21.77
N LEU A 149 7.04 -1.36 21.66
CA LEU A 149 8.03 -0.29 21.92
C LEU A 149 7.78 0.94 21.04
N GLN A 150 7.58 0.75 19.72
CA GLN A 150 7.31 1.88 18.83
C GLN A 150 5.99 2.60 19.17
N ASN A 151 5.01 1.92 19.76
CA ASN A 151 3.77 2.54 20.20
C ASN A 151 4.00 3.30 21.51
N GLU A 152 4.75 2.71 22.43
CA GLU A 152 5.09 3.33 23.70
C GLU A 152 5.87 4.64 23.53
N TRP A 153 6.79 4.72 22.57
CA TRP A 153 7.47 5.99 22.27
C TRP A 153 6.51 7.08 21.79
N LYS A 154 5.52 6.72 20.94
CA LYS A 154 4.47 7.67 20.53
C LYS A 154 3.64 8.13 21.72
N ARG A 155 3.30 7.22 22.64
CA ARG A 155 2.53 7.53 23.86
C ARG A 155 3.26 8.48 24.80
N ARG A 156 4.59 8.40 24.86
CA ARG A 156 5.40 9.36 25.64
C ARG A 156 5.32 10.77 25.06
N GLY A 157 5.22 10.90 23.74
CA GLY A 157 5.02 12.18 23.06
C GLY A 157 3.57 12.68 23.11
N ASP A 158 2.60 11.77 23.13
CA ASP A 158 1.16 12.07 23.17
C ASP A 158 0.41 11.09 24.09
N PRO A 159 0.05 11.51 25.32
CA PRO A 159 -0.66 10.67 26.28
C PRO A 159 -2.07 10.22 25.85
N GLU A 160 -2.68 10.84 24.83
CA GLU A 160 -3.99 10.42 24.32
C GLU A 160 -3.92 9.10 23.55
N ILE A 161 -2.72 8.74 23.07
CA ILE A 161 -2.48 7.49 22.34
C ILE A 161 -2.67 6.30 23.29
N GLN A 162 -3.58 5.42 22.89
CA GLN A 162 -3.87 4.20 23.65
C GLN A 162 -2.75 3.16 23.49
N PRO A 163 -2.59 2.26 24.46
CA PRO A 163 -1.74 1.08 24.30
C PRO A 163 -2.12 0.27 23.06
N LEU A 164 -1.14 -0.40 22.48
CA LEU A 164 -1.37 -1.14 21.26
C LEU A 164 -2.01 -2.50 21.56
N VAL A 165 -3.32 -2.56 21.30
CA VAL A 165 -4.10 -3.79 21.25
C VAL A 165 -4.33 -4.16 19.77
N TRP A 166 -3.98 -5.40 19.43
CA TRP A 166 -4.23 -5.96 18.11
C TRP A 166 -5.72 -6.00 17.82
N ARG A 167 -6.11 -5.50 16.66
CA ARG A 167 -7.42 -5.78 16.08
C ARG A 167 -7.45 -7.27 15.71
N PRO A 168 -8.52 -8.04 15.98
CA PRO A 168 -8.59 -9.47 15.68
C PRO A 168 -8.09 -9.85 14.28
N PHE A 169 -8.49 -9.10 13.25
CA PHE A 169 -8.07 -9.39 11.88
C PHE A 169 -6.54 -9.25 11.67
N GLN A 170 -5.85 -8.36 12.40
CA GLN A 170 -4.41 -8.16 12.29
C GLN A 170 -3.65 -9.36 12.84
N LEU A 171 -4.02 -9.81 14.05
CA LEU A 171 -3.41 -10.98 14.69
C LEU A 171 -3.70 -12.25 13.90
N ALA A 172 -4.95 -12.43 13.45
CA ALA A 172 -5.35 -13.57 12.63
C ALA A 172 -4.56 -13.64 11.31
N PHE A 173 -4.38 -12.51 10.61
CA PHE A 173 -3.59 -12.46 9.39
C PHE A 173 -2.11 -12.80 9.64
N GLY A 174 -1.52 -12.26 10.72
CA GLY A 174 -0.17 -12.61 11.14
C GLY A 174 -0.04 -14.11 11.38
N LEU A 175 -0.92 -14.66 12.22
CA LEU A 175 -0.95 -16.08 12.58
C LEU A 175 -1.09 -17.01 11.37
N LEU A 176 -1.99 -16.67 10.43
CA LEU A 176 -2.22 -17.38 9.18
C LEU A 176 -0.95 -17.47 8.31
N CYS A 177 -0.09 -16.45 8.33
CA CYS A 177 1.11 -16.40 7.50
C CYS A 177 2.33 -17.09 8.15
N LEU A 178 2.36 -17.26 9.48
CA LEU A 178 3.57 -17.65 10.23
C LEU A 178 4.27 -18.90 9.69
N LYS A 179 3.51 -19.97 9.41
CA LYS A 179 4.09 -21.24 8.96
C LYS A 179 4.85 -21.09 7.64
N SER A 180 4.20 -20.50 6.64
CA SER A 180 4.81 -20.25 5.33
C SER A 180 5.99 -19.27 5.38
N THR A 181 5.97 -18.32 6.30
CA THR A 181 7.10 -17.41 6.55
C THR A 181 8.29 -18.14 7.19
N SER A 182 8.01 -19.13 8.05
CA SER A 182 9.02 -19.81 8.86
C SER A 182 9.70 -20.98 8.17
N ASP A 183 8.96 -21.69 7.34
CA ASP A 183 9.42 -22.89 6.64
C ASP A 183 9.59 -22.61 5.13
N PRO A 184 10.84 -22.66 4.61
CA PRO A 184 11.13 -22.51 3.18
C PRO A 184 10.51 -23.56 2.25
N THR A 185 10.07 -24.70 2.80
CA THR A 185 9.49 -25.82 2.06
C THR A 185 7.96 -25.86 2.08
N ASP A 186 7.32 -24.98 2.84
CA ASP A 186 5.88 -24.95 2.99
C ASP A 186 5.17 -24.58 1.68
N THR A 187 4.10 -25.32 1.36
CA THR A 187 3.36 -25.17 0.10
C THR A 187 2.64 -23.83 -0.02
N ASP A 188 2.29 -23.19 1.10
CA ASP A 188 1.61 -21.89 1.09
C ASP A 188 2.56 -20.74 0.68
N ARG A 189 3.86 -21.01 0.44
CA ARG A 189 4.74 -20.07 -0.29
C ARG A 189 4.34 -19.91 -1.76
N ALA A 190 3.56 -20.83 -2.31
CA ALA A 190 2.91 -20.70 -3.62
C ALA A 190 1.63 -19.83 -3.58
N VAL A 191 1.20 -19.41 -2.39
CA VAL A 191 0.04 -18.54 -2.16
C VAL A 191 0.48 -17.14 -1.78
N MET A 192 -0.16 -16.13 -2.37
CA MET A 192 -0.09 -14.74 -1.93
C MET A 192 -1.27 -14.44 -1.02
N ASP A 193 -0.97 -14.17 0.26
CA ASP A 193 -1.99 -13.78 1.24
C ASP A 193 -2.31 -12.30 1.10
N LEU A 194 -3.56 -12.00 0.76
CA LEU A 194 -4.05 -10.66 0.46
C LEU A 194 -4.92 -10.13 1.59
N LEU A 195 -4.36 -9.20 2.36
CA LEU A 195 -5.07 -8.47 3.42
C LEU A 195 -6.04 -7.45 2.81
N TRP A 196 -7.32 -7.81 2.79
CA TRP A 196 -8.42 -7.01 2.30
C TRP A 196 -9.22 -6.41 3.47
N PHE A 197 -9.01 -5.13 3.73
CA PHE A 197 -9.74 -4.41 4.78
C PHE A 197 -9.92 -2.94 4.37
N PRO A 198 -11.01 -2.26 4.75
CA PRO A 198 -11.20 -0.84 4.49
C PRO A 198 -10.00 0.04 4.89
N THR A 199 -9.88 1.20 4.25
CA THR A 199 -8.86 2.22 4.59
C THR A 199 -9.03 2.71 6.03
N GLY A 200 -7.92 2.99 6.73
CA GLY A 200 -7.95 3.31 8.17
C GLY A 200 -8.14 2.08 9.08
N GLY A 201 -8.22 0.88 8.49
CA GLY A 201 -8.35 -0.39 9.22
C GLY A 201 -7.12 -0.84 10.01
N GLY A 202 -5.96 -0.19 9.87
CA GLY A 202 -4.72 -0.65 10.53
C GLY A 202 -4.05 -1.84 9.82
N LYS A 203 -4.12 -1.91 8.48
CA LYS A 203 -3.50 -3.00 7.72
C LYS A 203 -1.98 -3.07 7.93
N THR A 204 -1.36 -1.90 8.17
CA THR A 204 0.09 -1.77 8.25
C THR A 204 0.70 -2.54 9.41
N GLU A 205 0.10 -2.47 10.58
CA GLU A 205 0.60 -3.13 11.78
C GLU A 205 0.71 -4.65 11.57
N ALA A 206 -0.23 -5.26 10.83
CA ALA A 206 -0.24 -6.70 10.57
C ALA A 206 0.97 -7.17 9.75
N TYR A 207 1.32 -6.46 8.68
CA TYR A 207 2.49 -6.84 7.87
C TYR A 207 3.82 -6.38 8.49
N LEU A 208 3.84 -5.34 9.34
CA LEU A 208 5.03 -4.96 10.11
C LEU A 208 5.36 -6.00 11.18
N LEU A 209 4.35 -6.61 11.82
CA LEU A 209 4.55 -7.75 12.71
C LEU A 209 5.26 -8.90 11.98
N LEU A 210 4.79 -9.26 10.78
CA LEU A 210 5.41 -10.30 9.96
C LEU A 210 6.83 -9.94 9.52
N ALA A 211 7.09 -8.68 9.17
CA ALA A 211 8.43 -8.23 8.84
C ALA A 211 9.40 -8.37 10.03
N ALA A 212 9.02 -7.87 11.21
CA ALA A 212 9.80 -7.98 12.44
C ALA A 212 10.04 -9.46 12.82
N TYR A 213 8.98 -10.27 12.75
CA TYR A 213 9.05 -11.71 12.98
C TYR A 213 10.06 -12.40 12.06
N THR A 214 10.01 -12.12 10.76
CA THR A 214 10.91 -12.73 9.77
C THR A 214 12.36 -12.32 10.02
N VAL A 215 12.60 -11.05 10.36
CA VAL A 215 13.94 -10.55 10.70
C VAL A 215 14.51 -11.28 11.92
N PHE A 216 13.76 -11.35 13.02
CA PHE A 216 14.23 -12.06 14.22
C PHE A 216 14.41 -13.55 13.98
N LEU A 217 13.46 -14.21 13.31
CA LEU A 217 13.55 -15.63 13.01
C LEU A 217 14.79 -15.96 12.18
N ARG A 218 15.11 -15.12 11.19
CA ARG A 218 16.31 -15.29 10.37
C ARG A 218 17.58 -15.18 11.20
N ARG A 219 17.67 -14.19 12.09
CA ARG A 219 18.83 -14.03 13.00
C ARG A 219 18.96 -15.23 13.94
N LEU A 220 17.86 -15.68 14.54
CA LEU A 220 17.83 -16.84 15.43
C LEU A 220 18.29 -18.13 14.73
N LYS A 221 17.76 -18.40 13.53
CA LYS A 221 18.16 -19.59 12.75
C LYS A 221 19.61 -19.54 12.28
N ALA A 222 20.15 -18.35 12.04
CA ALA A 222 21.54 -18.17 11.63
C ALA A 222 22.55 -18.37 12.77
N ARG A 223 22.14 -18.19 14.03
CA ARG A 223 22.98 -18.44 15.22
C ARG A 223 24.35 -17.75 15.16
N GLY A 224 24.37 -16.50 14.71
CA GLY A 224 25.59 -15.70 14.57
C GLY A 224 26.30 -15.82 13.22
N ALA A 225 25.83 -16.69 12.31
CA ALA A 225 26.36 -16.78 10.96
C ALA A 225 26.00 -15.53 10.14
N THR A 226 26.90 -15.15 9.22
CA THR A 226 26.73 -14.00 8.30
C THR A 226 25.46 -14.10 7.46
N ASP A 227 25.01 -15.32 7.21
CA ASP A 227 23.81 -15.74 6.51
C ASP A 227 22.52 -15.15 7.10
N GLY A 228 22.58 -14.79 8.39
CA GLY A 228 21.51 -14.11 9.08
C GLY A 228 21.30 -12.68 8.63
N ALA A 229 22.32 -12.02 8.06
CA ALA A 229 22.33 -10.62 7.65
C ALA A 229 21.77 -10.38 6.23
N GLY A 230 21.82 -9.13 5.78
CA GLY A 230 21.32 -8.69 4.47
C GLY A 230 19.82 -8.44 4.44
N VAL A 231 19.28 -8.21 3.24
CA VAL A 231 17.86 -7.94 3.03
C VAL A 231 17.04 -9.19 3.36
N THR A 232 16.22 -9.10 4.41
CA THR A 232 15.31 -10.18 4.85
C THR A 232 13.93 -9.98 4.26
N ALA A 233 13.42 -8.74 4.26
CA ALA A 233 12.10 -8.42 3.76
C ALA A 233 12.15 -7.26 2.76
N PHE A 234 11.43 -7.42 1.65
CA PHE A 234 11.18 -6.36 0.68
C PHE A 234 9.75 -5.83 0.85
N MET A 235 9.61 -4.52 0.96
CA MET A 235 8.30 -3.88 0.96
C MET A 235 8.19 -2.92 -0.22
N ARG A 236 7.10 -3.06 -0.98
CA ARG A 236 6.95 -2.49 -2.32
C ARG A 236 5.80 -1.51 -2.38
N TYR A 237 6.06 -0.38 -3.04
CA TYR A 237 5.08 0.67 -3.27
C TYR A 237 4.99 1.10 -4.72
N THR A 238 3.80 1.55 -5.09
CA THR A 238 3.51 2.08 -6.43
C THR A 238 3.58 3.61 -6.50
N LEU A 239 3.44 4.35 -5.41
CA LEU A 239 3.41 5.81 -5.41
C LEU A 239 4.45 6.40 -4.46
N ARG A 240 5.14 7.45 -4.93
CA ARG A 240 6.32 8.04 -4.26
C ARG A 240 6.02 8.68 -2.90
N LEU A 241 4.90 9.38 -2.77
CA LEU A 241 4.53 10.12 -1.55
C LEU A 241 4.21 9.17 -0.37
N LEU A 242 3.55 8.04 -0.66
CA LEU A 242 3.19 7.04 0.35
C LEU A 242 4.44 6.42 0.99
N THR A 243 5.52 6.31 0.23
CA THR A 243 6.73 5.61 0.65
C THR A 243 7.38 6.27 1.88
N ALA A 244 7.40 7.60 1.98
CA ALA A 244 8.07 8.30 3.08
C ALA A 244 7.34 8.12 4.43
N GLN A 245 6.01 8.27 4.47
CA GLN A 245 5.24 8.07 5.70
C GLN A 245 5.29 6.62 6.18
N GLN A 246 5.21 5.66 5.26
CA GLN A 246 5.36 4.25 5.64
C GLN A 246 6.79 3.90 6.02
N PHE A 247 7.79 4.56 5.42
CA PHE A 247 9.18 4.45 5.85
C PHE A 247 9.34 4.92 7.30
N GLN A 248 8.78 6.06 7.71
CA GLN A 248 8.85 6.53 9.09
C GLN A 248 8.23 5.53 10.09
N ARG A 249 7.08 4.93 9.75
CA ARG A 249 6.44 3.92 10.60
C ARG A 249 7.29 2.66 10.70
N ALA A 250 7.80 2.15 9.58
CA ALA A 250 8.67 0.98 9.56
C ALA A 250 10.02 1.23 10.24
N ALA A 251 10.58 2.44 10.11
CA ALA A 251 11.84 2.85 10.73
C ALA A 251 11.76 2.82 12.25
N SER A 252 10.62 3.24 12.81
CA SER A 252 10.35 3.14 14.26
C SER A 252 10.37 1.68 14.74
N MET A 253 9.70 0.78 14.02
CA MET A 253 9.71 -0.65 14.33
C MET A 253 11.11 -1.28 14.18
N ILE A 254 11.85 -0.92 13.14
CA ILE A 254 13.20 -1.45 12.90
C ILE A 254 14.21 -0.96 13.94
N LEU A 255 14.13 0.32 14.35
CA LEU A 255 14.91 0.84 15.46
C LEU A 255 14.63 0.05 16.74
N ALA A 256 13.35 -0.23 17.05
CA ALA A 256 12.99 -1.06 18.19
C ALA A 256 13.56 -2.49 18.08
N CYS A 257 13.59 -3.07 16.87
CA CYS A 257 14.20 -4.37 16.65
C CYS A 257 15.72 -4.36 16.91
N ASP A 258 16.43 -3.33 16.44
CA ASP A 258 17.87 -3.21 16.65
C ASP A 258 18.22 -2.96 18.11
N MET A 259 17.44 -2.14 18.82
CA MET A 259 17.63 -1.92 20.26
C MET A 259 17.41 -3.19 21.09
N LEU A 260 16.41 -4.00 20.74
CA LEU A 260 16.21 -5.32 21.35
C LEU A 260 17.38 -6.27 21.03
N ARG A 261 17.92 -6.22 19.81
CA ARG A 261 19.12 -7.00 19.44
C ARG A 261 20.35 -6.56 20.23
N ARG A 262 20.61 -5.26 20.36
CA ARG A 262 21.73 -4.71 21.13
C ARG A 262 21.62 -4.97 22.63
N GLY A 263 20.39 -5.14 23.12
CA GLY A 263 20.10 -5.32 24.55
C GLY A 263 19.86 -4.00 25.30
N ASP A 264 19.77 -2.88 24.59
CA ASP A 264 19.40 -1.57 25.16
C ASP A 264 17.98 -1.59 25.73
N GLU A 265 17.10 -2.31 25.04
CA GLU A 265 15.73 -2.57 25.45
C GLU A 265 15.56 -4.04 25.81
N LYS A 266 14.75 -4.31 26.84
CA LYS A 266 14.51 -5.68 27.32
C LYS A 266 13.17 -6.21 26.82
N CYS A 267 13.12 -7.52 26.60
CA CYS A 267 11.90 -8.29 26.49
C CYS A 267 11.74 -9.13 27.78
N PRO A 268 10.82 -8.77 28.69
CA PRO A 268 10.65 -9.49 29.94
C PRO A 268 10.33 -10.98 29.73
N GLY A 269 10.89 -11.84 30.58
CA GLY A 269 10.69 -13.29 30.50
C GLY A 269 11.44 -13.98 29.35
N VAL A 270 12.29 -13.25 28.62
CA VAL A 270 13.06 -13.75 27.48
C VAL A 270 14.56 -13.58 27.74
N LEU A 271 15.33 -14.62 27.43
CA LEU A 271 16.79 -14.55 27.34
C LEU A 271 17.17 -14.32 25.88
N LEU A 272 17.88 -13.22 25.61
CA LEU A 272 18.40 -12.94 24.27
C LEU A 272 19.60 -13.85 23.98
N PRO A 273 19.76 -14.36 22.75
CA PRO A 273 20.93 -15.12 22.36
C PRO A 273 22.20 -14.26 22.42
N ASP A 274 23.31 -14.84 22.90
CA ASP A 274 24.59 -14.12 23.05
C ASP A 274 25.09 -13.52 21.71
N HIS A 275 24.86 -14.23 20.60
CA HIS A 275 25.31 -13.79 19.28
C HIS A 275 24.63 -12.50 18.80
N PHE A 276 23.48 -12.11 19.35
CA PHE A 276 22.78 -10.88 18.93
C PHE A 276 23.64 -9.64 19.09
N GLN A 277 24.53 -9.60 20.10
CA GLN A 277 25.45 -8.47 20.31
C GLN A 277 26.48 -8.34 19.17
N SER A 278 26.89 -9.47 18.58
CA SER A 278 27.84 -9.52 17.46
C SER A 278 27.19 -9.54 16.07
N ASP A 279 25.88 -9.80 15.98
CA ASP A 279 25.14 -9.82 14.73
C ASP A 279 25.15 -8.46 14.03
N ALA A 280 25.06 -8.46 12.70
CA ALA A 280 24.89 -7.24 11.93
C ALA A 280 23.59 -6.49 12.31
N SER A 281 23.68 -5.15 12.33
CA SER A 281 22.58 -4.26 12.69
C SER A 281 21.29 -4.57 11.93
N ILE A 282 20.17 -4.50 12.64
CA ILE A 282 18.82 -4.55 12.06
C ILE A 282 18.49 -3.14 11.60
N SER A 283 18.62 -2.90 10.29
CA SER A 283 18.48 -1.59 9.68
C SER A 283 17.40 -1.55 8.59
N ILE A 284 16.97 -0.33 8.23
CA ILE A 284 15.96 -0.08 7.20
C ILE A 284 16.55 0.73 6.05
N GLY A 285 16.18 0.36 4.82
CA GLY A 285 16.60 1.05 3.60
C GLY A 285 15.43 1.66 2.85
N LEU A 286 15.66 2.82 2.22
CA LEU A 286 14.75 3.43 1.26
C LEU A 286 15.37 3.41 -0.15
N TRP A 287 14.77 2.67 -1.07
CA TRP A 287 15.23 2.53 -2.45
C TRP A 287 14.23 3.15 -3.43
N VAL A 288 14.37 4.45 -3.66
CA VAL A 288 13.42 5.29 -4.40
C VAL A 288 14.12 6.23 -5.39
N GLY A 289 13.37 6.75 -6.36
CA GLY A 289 13.93 7.63 -7.40
C GLY A 289 14.61 8.88 -6.84
N LYS A 290 15.57 9.42 -7.61
CA LYS A 290 16.38 10.60 -7.24
C LYS A 290 15.59 11.84 -6.84
N ASP A 291 14.37 11.98 -7.35
CA ASP A 291 13.48 13.10 -7.02
C ASP A 291 12.99 13.03 -5.56
N THR A 292 13.09 11.87 -4.90
CA THR A 292 12.65 11.64 -3.52
C THR A 292 13.82 11.56 -2.55
N SER A 293 14.89 10.85 -2.90
CA SER A 293 16.10 10.73 -2.08
C SER A 293 17.35 10.60 -2.97
N PRO A 294 18.54 11.02 -2.53
CA PRO A 294 19.74 11.00 -3.37
C PRO A 294 20.11 9.58 -3.77
N ASN A 295 20.58 9.41 -5.01
CA ASN A 295 21.15 8.13 -5.42
C ASN A 295 22.62 7.98 -5.00
N LYS A 296 23.28 9.08 -4.66
CA LYS A 296 24.70 9.12 -4.30
C LYS A 296 24.95 10.11 -3.18
N VAL A 297 25.97 9.87 -2.36
CA VAL A 297 26.33 10.75 -1.24
C VAL A 297 26.79 12.12 -1.75
N GLU A 298 27.54 12.17 -2.86
CA GLU A 298 28.00 13.42 -3.48
C GLU A 298 26.87 14.34 -4.00
N LYS A 299 25.63 13.83 -4.07
CA LYS A 299 24.45 14.56 -4.57
C LYS A 299 23.49 15.03 -3.47
N VAL A 300 23.87 14.85 -2.20
CA VAL A 300 23.14 15.41 -1.06
C VAL A 300 23.10 16.94 -1.19
N GLY A 301 21.89 17.51 -1.14
CA GLY A 301 21.65 18.96 -1.32
C GLY A 301 21.31 19.38 -2.76
N GLU A 302 21.57 18.53 -3.77
CA GLU A 302 21.16 18.76 -5.16
C GLU A 302 19.93 17.94 -5.56
N ASP A 303 19.91 16.65 -5.19
CA ASP A 303 18.81 15.72 -5.43
C ASP A 303 17.76 15.78 -4.30
N GLY A 304 16.80 14.85 -4.27
CA GLY A 304 15.82 14.74 -3.19
C GLY A 304 16.47 14.63 -1.81
N SER A 305 15.75 14.95 -0.74
CA SER A 305 16.33 15.00 0.61
C SER A 305 16.65 13.60 1.18
N PRO A 306 17.79 13.38 1.86
CA PRO A 306 18.00 12.16 2.64
C PRO A 306 17.14 12.11 3.92
N ALA A 307 16.65 13.26 4.39
CA ALA A 307 15.84 13.41 5.61
C ALA A 307 14.40 12.92 5.43
N GLN A 308 14.23 11.60 5.39
CA GLN A 308 12.94 10.94 5.20
C GLN A 308 12.21 10.67 6.52
N VAL A 309 12.94 10.72 7.64
CA VAL A 309 12.42 10.78 9.01
C VAL A 309 12.89 12.10 9.60
N ALA A 310 11.94 12.96 9.95
CA ALA A 310 12.24 14.28 10.50
C ALA A 310 12.60 14.21 11.98
N ASP A 311 11.77 13.51 12.76
CA ASP A 311 11.88 13.48 14.22
C ASP A 311 12.31 12.10 14.71
N CYS A 312 13.12 12.08 15.78
CA CYS A 312 13.59 10.87 16.44
C CYS A 312 12.40 10.05 16.94
N PRO A 313 12.26 8.77 16.56
CA PRO A 313 11.14 7.94 16.99
C PRO A 313 11.02 7.75 18.52
N ILE A 314 12.09 7.98 19.28
CA ILE A 314 12.15 7.76 20.74
C ILE A 314 11.76 9.01 21.53
N CYS A 315 12.41 10.14 21.26
CA CYS A 315 12.24 11.37 22.04
C CYS A 315 11.45 12.47 21.32
N GLY A 316 11.17 12.32 20.02
CA GLY A 316 10.45 13.32 19.22
C GLY A 316 11.24 14.58 18.85
N VAL A 317 12.54 14.63 19.15
CA VAL A 317 13.43 15.73 18.77
C VAL A 317 13.92 15.55 17.33
N GLU A 318 14.19 16.65 16.62
CA GLU A 318 14.68 16.66 15.24
C GLU A 318 15.96 15.82 15.04
N LEU A 319 16.01 15.09 13.92
CA LEU A 319 17.17 14.34 13.46
C LEU A 319 18.06 15.21 12.56
N ASP A 320 19.36 15.20 12.84
CA ASP A 320 20.37 15.72 11.93
C ASP A 320 20.74 14.66 10.89
N TRP A 321 20.82 15.08 9.62
CA TRP A 321 21.19 14.23 8.49
C TRP A 321 22.43 14.81 7.82
N SER A 322 23.59 14.30 8.23
CA SER A 322 24.89 14.81 7.79
C SER A 322 25.71 13.72 7.10
N VAL A 323 26.58 14.16 6.19
CA VAL A 323 27.58 13.27 5.61
C VAL A 323 28.65 13.00 6.67
N ASP A 324 29.06 11.75 6.82
CA ASP A 324 30.11 11.37 7.78
C ASP A 324 31.46 12.04 7.47
N GLU A 325 32.38 12.00 8.43
CA GLU A 325 33.69 12.68 8.31
C GLU A 325 34.51 12.21 7.09
N ASN A 326 34.27 10.98 6.62
CA ASN A 326 34.95 10.39 5.48
C ASN A 326 34.31 10.77 4.14
N GLY A 327 33.11 11.37 4.13
CA GLY A 327 32.40 11.68 2.89
C GLY A 327 31.75 10.47 2.22
N GLU A 328 31.62 9.34 2.93
CA GLU A 328 31.22 8.05 2.36
C GLU A 328 29.77 7.67 2.64
N ARG A 329 29.16 8.24 3.68
CA ARG A 329 27.83 7.87 4.16
C ARG A 329 27.01 9.06 4.57
N VAL A 330 25.68 8.95 4.47
CA VAL A 330 24.77 9.87 5.15
C VAL A 330 24.26 9.23 6.44
N LEU A 331 24.47 9.89 7.57
CA LEU A 331 24.10 9.41 8.89
C LEU A 331 22.94 10.24 9.45
N ALA A 332 21.94 9.54 10.00
CA ALA A 332 20.87 10.16 10.77
C ALA A 332 21.25 10.10 12.26
N THR A 333 21.31 11.24 12.93
CA THR A 333 21.65 11.32 14.37
C THR A 333 20.59 12.12 15.13
N CYS A 334 20.29 11.71 16.36
CA CYS A 334 19.40 12.48 17.22
C CYS A 334 20.18 13.65 17.82
N THR A 335 19.68 14.86 17.62
CA THR A 335 20.31 16.10 18.11
C THR A 335 20.35 16.18 19.65
N ASP A 336 19.47 15.46 20.34
CA ASP A 336 19.62 15.17 21.77
C ASP A 336 20.66 14.07 22.00
N VAL A 337 21.85 14.47 22.43
CA VAL A 337 22.99 13.58 22.73
C VAL A 337 22.73 12.61 23.87
N THR A 338 21.72 12.85 24.70
CA THR A 338 21.34 11.96 25.82
C THR A 338 20.33 10.89 25.39
N CYS A 339 19.79 10.99 24.18
CA CYS A 339 18.83 10.04 23.66
C CYS A 339 19.48 8.67 23.38
N SER A 340 18.83 7.59 23.83
CA SER A 340 19.25 6.21 23.57
C SER A 340 19.24 5.82 22.08
N ALA A 341 18.60 6.62 21.22
CA ALA A 341 18.56 6.39 19.77
C ALA A 341 19.97 6.40 19.14
N ASN A 342 20.88 7.22 19.65
CA ASN A 342 22.23 7.33 19.10
C ASN A 342 23.06 6.05 19.39
N GLY A 343 22.79 5.38 20.52
CA GLY A 343 23.49 4.15 20.93
C GLY A 343 25.01 4.23 20.86
N ASP A 344 25.68 3.08 20.82
CA ASP A 344 27.14 3.02 20.69
C ASP A 344 27.64 3.38 19.28
N ALA A 345 26.79 3.19 18.26
CA ALA A 345 27.13 3.47 16.86
C ALA A 345 27.14 4.98 16.54
N GLY A 346 26.54 5.81 17.40
CA GLY A 346 26.43 7.26 17.20
C GLY A 346 25.43 7.70 16.14
N HIS A 347 24.64 6.78 15.56
CA HIS A 347 23.65 7.08 14.53
C HIS A 347 22.49 6.07 14.53
N LEU A 348 21.36 6.46 13.95
CA LEU A 348 20.19 5.60 13.74
C LEU A 348 20.42 4.67 12.52
N PRO A 349 19.83 3.45 12.50
CA PRO A 349 20.07 2.45 11.47
C PRO A 349 19.21 2.69 10.21
N PHE A 350 19.23 3.93 9.69
CA PHE A 350 18.40 4.39 8.57
C PHE A 350 19.26 4.70 7.35
N TRP A 351 19.01 4.02 6.23
CA TRP A 351 19.76 4.19 4.97
C TRP A 351 18.84 4.70 3.87
N THR A 352 18.95 5.98 3.51
CA THR A 352 18.06 6.61 2.52
C THR A 352 18.73 6.88 1.17
N VAL A 353 20.06 6.76 1.10
CA VAL A 353 20.84 6.91 -0.13
C VAL A 353 21.11 5.54 -0.77
N ASP A 354 20.92 5.42 -2.09
CA ASP A 354 21.13 4.15 -2.83
C ASP A 354 22.52 3.52 -2.54
N GLU A 355 23.60 4.31 -2.56
CA GLU A 355 24.97 3.82 -2.28
C GLU A 355 25.07 3.21 -0.87
N ASP A 356 24.46 3.83 0.12
CA ASP A 356 24.41 3.34 1.50
C ASP A 356 23.57 2.05 1.57
N VAL A 357 22.43 1.99 0.87
CA VAL A 357 21.57 0.80 0.80
C VAL A 357 22.32 -0.40 0.20
N TYR A 358 23.07 -0.21 -0.89
CA TYR A 358 23.85 -1.31 -1.50
C TYR A 358 25.03 -1.74 -0.64
N ARG A 359 25.61 -0.83 0.16
CA ARG A 359 26.75 -1.11 1.02
C ARG A 359 26.34 -1.83 2.30
N GLU A 360 25.31 -1.32 2.98
CA GLU A 360 24.90 -1.73 4.33
C GLU A 360 23.86 -2.87 4.32
N LEU A 361 23.18 -3.11 3.19
CA LEU A 361 22.23 -4.21 2.98
C LEU A 361 21.18 -4.34 4.11
N PRO A 362 20.29 -3.35 4.23
CA PRO A 362 19.34 -3.27 5.33
C PRO A 362 18.42 -4.48 5.43
N SER A 363 18.03 -4.84 6.66
CA SER A 363 17.20 -6.02 6.93
C SER A 363 15.77 -5.86 6.38
N LEU A 364 15.24 -4.65 6.38
CA LEU A 364 13.99 -4.29 5.70
C LEU A 364 14.27 -3.24 4.62
N LEU A 365 13.92 -3.55 3.37
CA LEU A 365 14.10 -2.63 2.26
C LEU A 365 12.76 -2.18 1.69
N ILE A 366 12.49 -0.89 1.76
CA ILE A 366 11.32 -0.25 1.16
C ILE A 366 11.70 0.30 -0.21
N GLY A 367 11.03 -0.14 -1.27
CA GLY A 367 11.32 0.29 -2.64
C GLY A 367 10.10 0.60 -3.49
N THR A 368 10.30 1.39 -4.55
CA THR A 368 9.26 1.60 -5.57
C THR A 368 9.42 0.63 -6.74
N ALA A 369 8.31 0.21 -7.34
CA ALA A 369 8.34 -0.69 -8.50
C ALA A 369 9.22 -0.16 -9.66
N ASP A 370 9.28 1.17 -9.83
CA ASP A 370 10.12 1.83 -10.84
C ASP A 370 11.62 1.53 -10.67
N LYS A 371 12.11 1.35 -9.43
CA LYS A 371 13.53 1.05 -9.17
C LYS A 371 13.94 -0.33 -9.64
N PHE A 372 13.00 -1.26 -9.79
CA PHE A 372 13.30 -2.63 -10.22
C PHE A 372 13.86 -2.69 -11.64
N VAL A 373 13.57 -1.68 -12.47
CA VAL A 373 14.20 -1.52 -13.78
C VAL A 373 15.72 -1.40 -13.65
N GLN A 374 16.25 -0.83 -12.56
CA GLN A 374 17.70 -0.70 -12.34
C GLN A 374 18.40 -2.04 -12.15
N ILE A 375 17.68 -3.12 -11.82
CA ILE A 375 18.26 -4.47 -11.70
C ILE A 375 18.90 -4.90 -13.02
N VAL A 376 18.35 -4.43 -14.14
CA VAL A 376 18.83 -4.74 -15.49
C VAL A 376 20.18 -4.06 -15.77
N SER A 377 20.39 -2.84 -15.26
CA SER A 377 21.53 -1.99 -15.63
C SER A 377 22.63 -1.88 -14.58
N LYS A 378 22.30 -1.99 -13.28
CA LYS A 378 23.23 -1.78 -12.17
C LYS A 378 23.70 -3.10 -11.54
N PRO A 379 25.01 -3.41 -11.49
CA PRO A 379 25.50 -4.65 -10.87
C PRO A 379 25.27 -4.70 -9.36
N GLU A 380 25.32 -3.56 -8.67
CA GLU A 380 25.25 -3.46 -7.20
C GLU A 380 23.90 -3.94 -6.66
N THR A 381 22.85 -3.84 -7.47
CA THR A 381 21.49 -4.32 -7.13
C THR A 381 21.45 -5.82 -6.82
N GLY A 382 22.40 -6.62 -7.33
CA GLY A 382 22.50 -8.05 -7.02
C GLY A 382 22.76 -8.31 -5.53
N ARG A 383 23.46 -7.40 -4.85
CA ARG A 383 23.76 -7.52 -3.41
C ARG A 383 22.47 -7.54 -2.57
N LEU A 384 21.41 -6.87 -3.02
CA LEU A 384 20.09 -6.86 -2.35
C LEU A 384 19.42 -8.24 -2.32
N PHE A 385 19.84 -9.16 -3.19
CA PHE A 385 19.35 -10.54 -3.26
C PHE A 385 20.35 -11.55 -2.68
N GLY A 386 21.39 -11.06 -1.98
CA GLY A 386 22.50 -11.89 -1.49
C GLY A 386 23.43 -12.43 -2.58
N LEU A 387 23.33 -11.88 -3.81
CA LEU A 387 24.19 -12.22 -4.94
C LEU A 387 25.42 -11.28 -5.00
N ALA A 388 26.16 -11.34 -6.12
CA ALA A 388 27.42 -10.64 -6.32
C ALA A 388 28.45 -11.01 -5.24
N ASP A 389 29.08 -10.03 -4.62
CA ASP A 389 30.08 -10.16 -3.56
C ASP A 389 29.49 -10.30 -2.16
N ALA A 390 28.16 -10.18 -1.99
CA ALA A 390 27.52 -10.28 -0.68
C ALA A 390 27.51 -11.70 -0.12
N HIS A 391 27.26 -12.71 -0.97
CA HIS A 391 27.16 -14.13 -0.58
C HIS A 391 26.18 -14.43 0.57
N LEU A 392 25.07 -13.68 0.65
CA LEU A 392 24.05 -13.78 1.71
C LEU A 392 22.82 -14.60 1.27
N ASN A 393 21.86 -14.77 2.18
CA ASN A 393 20.56 -15.34 1.86
C ASN A 393 19.67 -14.31 1.13
N PRO A 394 18.90 -14.74 0.10
CA PRO A 394 17.95 -13.85 -0.58
C PRO A 394 16.77 -13.50 0.32
N PRO A 395 16.04 -12.40 0.05
CA PRO A 395 14.87 -12.01 0.84
C PRO A 395 13.85 -13.13 1.03
N ASP A 396 13.39 -13.32 2.26
CA ASP A 396 12.44 -14.37 2.66
C ASP A 396 10.97 -13.92 2.52
N LEU A 397 10.72 -12.61 2.63
CA LEU A 397 9.38 -12.01 2.60
C LEU A 397 9.31 -10.86 1.59
N ILE A 398 8.25 -10.84 0.79
CA ILE A 398 7.87 -9.72 -0.08
C ILE A 398 6.48 -9.22 0.34
N ILE A 399 6.38 -7.92 0.57
CA ILE A 399 5.16 -7.21 0.96
C ILE A 399 4.77 -6.26 -0.16
N GLN A 400 3.60 -6.45 -0.77
CA GLN A 400 3.04 -5.55 -1.78
C GLN A 400 1.88 -4.74 -1.20
N ASP A 401 2.11 -3.47 -0.89
CA ASP A 401 1.03 -2.58 -0.44
C ASP A 401 0.27 -1.98 -1.63
N GLU A 402 -1.01 -1.68 -1.41
CA GLU A 402 -1.95 -1.14 -2.39
C GLU A 402 -1.91 -1.86 -3.75
N LEU A 403 -2.12 -3.18 -3.74
CA LEU A 403 -2.03 -4.06 -4.90
C LEU A 403 -2.84 -3.55 -6.12
N HIS A 404 -4.00 -2.93 -5.88
CA HIS A 404 -4.88 -2.40 -6.93
C HIS A 404 -4.22 -1.31 -7.79
N LEU A 405 -3.16 -0.65 -7.28
CA LEU A 405 -2.39 0.35 -8.00
C LEU A 405 -1.42 -0.27 -9.04
N ILE A 406 -1.12 -1.57 -8.93
CA ILE A 406 -0.32 -2.32 -9.93
C ILE A 406 -1.28 -2.91 -10.97
N SER A 407 -1.86 -2.04 -11.81
CA SER A 407 -2.84 -2.44 -12.81
C SER A 407 -2.56 -1.84 -14.19
N GLY A 408 -3.25 -2.36 -15.21
CA GLY A 408 -3.17 -1.86 -16.57
C GLY A 408 -1.74 -1.91 -17.14
N PRO A 409 -1.28 -0.84 -17.82
CA PRO A 409 0.06 -0.82 -18.41
C PRO A 409 1.20 -0.91 -17.40
N LEU A 410 1.08 -0.23 -16.25
CA LEU A 410 2.09 -0.27 -15.19
C LEU A 410 2.24 -1.70 -14.65
N GLY A 411 1.12 -2.34 -14.32
CA GLY A 411 1.13 -3.71 -13.81
C GLY A 411 1.57 -4.74 -14.85
N THR A 412 1.27 -4.51 -16.12
CA THR A 412 1.75 -5.34 -17.23
C THR A 412 3.27 -5.34 -17.31
N MET A 413 3.91 -4.16 -17.24
CA MET A 413 5.38 -4.06 -17.24
C MET A 413 6.00 -4.60 -15.94
N ALA A 414 5.35 -4.36 -14.80
CA ALA A 414 5.79 -4.89 -13.51
C ALA A 414 5.80 -6.43 -13.52
N GLY A 415 4.73 -7.07 -14.03
CA GLY A 415 4.65 -8.54 -14.09
C GLY A 415 5.74 -9.20 -14.93
N LEU A 416 6.28 -8.52 -15.94
CA LEU A 416 7.46 -8.98 -16.67
C LEU A 416 8.69 -9.00 -15.76
N LEU A 417 8.98 -7.89 -15.07
CA LEU A 417 10.12 -7.78 -14.15
C LEU A 417 9.99 -8.69 -12.92
N GLU A 418 8.78 -8.98 -12.46
CA GLU A 418 8.53 -9.94 -11.39
C GLU A 418 9.07 -11.34 -11.73
N THR A 419 9.21 -11.68 -13.02
CA THR A 419 9.88 -12.91 -13.44
C THR A 419 11.33 -12.95 -12.97
N ALA A 420 12.07 -11.85 -13.16
CA ALA A 420 13.45 -11.75 -12.70
C ALA A 420 13.52 -11.68 -11.18
N ILE A 421 12.65 -10.90 -10.54
CA ILE A 421 12.66 -10.73 -9.08
C ILE A 421 12.36 -12.06 -8.37
N ASP A 422 11.36 -12.82 -8.80
CA ASP A 422 11.04 -14.14 -8.24
C ASP A 422 12.23 -15.10 -8.43
N ALA A 423 12.89 -15.07 -9.59
CA ALA A 423 14.09 -15.88 -9.86
C ALA A 423 15.29 -15.48 -8.99
N LEU A 424 15.54 -14.19 -8.82
CA LEU A 424 16.61 -13.68 -7.96
C LEU A 424 16.34 -13.99 -6.49
N CYS A 425 15.12 -13.88 -6.00
CA CYS A 425 14.82 -14.29 -4.63
C CYS A 425 14.87 -15.81 -4.43
N SER A 426 14.71 -16.59 -5.50
CA SER A 426 14.66 -18.07 -5.42
C SER A 426 15.98 -18.77 -5.72
N HIS A 427 17.10 -18.03 -5.80
CA HIS A 427 18.39 -18.59 -6.26
C HIS A 427 18.93 -19.72 -5.38
N LYS A 428 18.53 -19.77 -4.09
CA LYS A 428 18.86 -20.86 -3.14
C LYS A 428 17.80 -21.97 -3.07
N GLY A 429 16.90 -22.07 -4.06
CA GLY A 429 15.95 -23.18 -4.20
C GLY A 429 14.59 -22.99 -3.51
N HIS A 430 14.40 -21.92 -2.74
CA HIS A 430 13.14 -21.62 -2.07
C HIS A 430 12.57 -20.28 -2.53
N ARG A 431 11.27 -20.26 -2.82
CA ARG A 431 10.59 -19.03 -3.23
C ARG A 431 10.33 -18.14 -2.00
N PRO A 432 10.36 -16.80 -2.13
CA PRO A 432 9.96 -15.92 -1.04
C PRO A 432 8.45 -16.07 -0.75
N LYS A 433 8.07 -15.87 0.50
CA LYS A 433 6.67 -15.68 0.87
C LYS A 433 6.21 -14.31 0.38
N ILE A 434 5.07 -14.24 -0.29
CA ILE A 434 4.50 -12.98 -0.77
C ILE A 434 3.21 -12.72 -0.01
N ILE A 435 3.09 -11.51 0.53
CA ILE A 435 1.84 -10.99 1.11
C ILE A 435 1.51 -9.65 0.44
N GLY A 436 0.25 -9.26 0.45
CA GLY A 436 -0.14 -7.94 -0.01
C GLY A 436 -1.32 -7.37 0.73
N SER A 437 -1.61 -6.09 0.45
CA SER A 437 -2.75 -5.37 1.02
C SER A 437 -3.50 -4.59 -0.05
N THR A 438 -4.81 -4.47 0.14
CA THR A 438 -5.67 -3.61 -0.69
C THR A 438 -6.97 -3.30 0.04
N ALA A 439 -7.58 -2.16 -0.28
CA ALA A 439 -8.94 -1.81 0.20
C ALA A 439 -10.02 -2.14 -0.84
N THR A 440 -9.67 -2.16 -2.12
CA THR A 440 -10.61 -2.20 -3.23
C THR A 440 -10.03 -3.07 -4.35
N ILE A 441 -10.43 -4.33 -4.40
CA ILE A 441 -10.02 -5.25 -5.47
C ILE A 441 -11.18 -6.17 -5.82
N ARG A 442 -11.26 -6.55 -7.09
CA ARG A 442 -12.16 -7.59 -7.60
C ARG A 442 -11.36 -8.46 -8.56
N ARG A 443 -11.62 -9.77 -8.55
CA ARG A 443 -10.83 -10.78 -9.30
C ARG A 443 -9.33 -10.68 -8.97
N ALA A 444 -9.01 -10.65 -7.68
CA ALA A 444 -7.63 -10.61 -7.21
C ALA A 444 -6.81 -11.80 -7.75
N ASP A 445 -7.46 -12.95 -7.91
CA ASP A 445 -6.87 -14.22 -8.34
C ASP A 445 -6.12 -14.09 -9.67
N ASP A 446 -6.80 -13.60 -10.71
CA ASP A 446 -6.22 -13.42 -12.06
C ASP A 446 -5.05 -12.43 -12.03
N GLN A 447 -5.20 -11.33 -11.29
CA GLN A 447 -4.18 -10.29 -11.19
C GLN A 447 -2.94 -10.79 -10.44
N ILE A 448 -3.13 -11.47 -9.30
CA ILE A 448 -2.05 -12.06 -8.50
C ILE A 448 -1.34 -13.15 -9.29
N ARG A 449 -2.08 -14.02 -9.98
CA ARG A 449 -1.51 -15.07 -10.82
C ARG A 449 -0.63 -14.46 -11.91
N SER A 450 -1.14 -13.45 -12.61
CA SER A 450 -0.43 -12.77 -13.70
C SER A 450 0.80 -12.01 -13.21
N LEU A 451 0.73 -11.33 -12.06
CA LEU A 451 1.86 -10.56 -11.53
C LEU A 451 2.92 -11.42 -10.86
N PHE A 452 2.52 -12.33 -9.97
CA PHE A 452 3.42 -12.99 -9.02
C PHE A 452 3.60 -14.48 -9.26
N ASN A 453 2.84 -15.10 -10.17
CA ASN A 453 2.79 -16.56 -10.33
C ASN A 453 2.51 -17.27 -8.98
N ARG A 454 1.48 -16.79 -8.30
CA ARG A 454 0.97 -17.31 -7.02
C ARG A 454 -0.54 -17.53 -7.12
N GLU A 455 -1.06 -18.42 -6.30
CA GLU A 455 -2.49 -18.47 -5.99
C GLU A 455 -2.84 -17.35 -5.01
N SER A 456 -4.10 -16.94 -4.95
CA SER A 456 -4.57 -15.87 -4.07
C SER A 456 -5.29 -16.45 -2.86
N SER A 457 -5.09 -15.83 -1.70
CA SER A 457 -5.87 -16.10 -0.49
C SER A 457 -6.26 -14.78 0.15
N GLN A 458 -7.51 -14.35 -0.07
CA GLN A 458 -8.03 -13.11 0.48
C GLN A 458 -8.41 -13.28 1.95
N PHE A 459 -7.95 -12.36 2.80
CA PHE A 459 -8.23 -12.34 4.23
C PHE A 459 -8.78 -10.97 4.69
N PRO A 460 -9.83 -10.93 5.54
CA PRO A 460 -10.62 -12.07 6.01
C PRO A 460 -11.45 -12.67 4.86
N PRO A 461 -11.63 -14.00 4.84
CA PRO A 461 -12.48 -14.64 3.85
C PRO A 461 -13.93 -14.17 4.03
N PRO A 462 -14.72 -14.09 2.94
CA PRO A 462 -16.12 -13.69 3.03
C PRO A 462 -16.90 -14.73 3.82
N GLY A 463 -17.77 -14.28 4.73
CA GLY A 463 -18.78 -15.13 5.35
C GLY A 463 -19.96 -15.37 4.41
N ILE A 464 -21.14 -15.57 5.01
CA ILE A 464 -22.41 -15.62 4.26
C ILE A 464 -22.99 -14.22 3.99
N ASP A 465 -22.52 -13.21 4.72
CA ASP A 465 -22.95 -11.81 4.63
C ASP A 465 -21.78 -10.89 4.33
N GLN A 466 -22.00 -9.85 3.52
CA GLN A 466 -20.98 -8.82 3.30
C GLN A 466 -20.67 -8.04 4.58
N SER A 467 -21.65 -7.88 5.47
CA SER A 467 -21.55 -7.08 6.69
C SER A 467 -20.81 -7.79 7.83
N ASN A 468 -20.52 -9.09 7.70
CA ASN A 468 -19.89 -9.87 8.76
C ASN A 468 -19.02 -11.01 8.22
N SER A 469 -17.70 -10.90 8.40
CA SER A 469 -16.72 -11.96 8.13
C SER A 469 -16.13 -12.59 9.40
N GLY A 470 -16.70 -12.28 10.58
CA GLY A 470 -16.17 -12.63 11.89
C GLY A 470 -15.09 -11.66 12.36
N PHE A 471 -14.22 -11.21 11.43
CA PHE A 471 -13.15 -10.26 11.72
C PHE A 471 -13.49 -8.81 11.34
N ALA A 472 -14.28 -8.62 10.28
CA ALA A 472 -14.88 -7.34 9.91
C ALA A 472 -16.38 -7.43 10.17
N TYR A 473 -16.91 -6.51 10.98
CA TYR A 473 -18.30 -6.52 11.39
C TYR A 473 -18.91 -5.13 11.34
N THR A 474 -20.08 -5.00 10.72
CA THR A 474 -20.82 -3.74 10.68
C THR A 474 -21.80 -3.66 11.85
N LYS A 475 -21.50 -2.83 12.85
CA LYS A 475 -22.38 -2.63 14.01
C LYS A 475 -23.62 -1.82 13.62
N LYS A 476 -24.81 -2.32 13.98
CA LYS A 476 -26.05 -1.55 13.81
C LYS A 476 -26.05 -0.34 14.75
N GLY A 477 -26.38 0.84 14.22
CA GLY A 477 -26.48 2.09 14.99
C GLY A 477 -25.15 2.79 15.27
N SER A 478 -24.01 2.29 14.80
CA SER A 478 -22.75 3.05 14.82
C SER A 478 -22.77 4.13 13.72
N PRO A 479 -22.21 5.32 13.97
CA PRO A 479 -22.21 6.40 12.98
C PRO A 479 -21.50 5.98 11.69
N GLY A 480 -22.23 6.03 10.57
CA GLY A 480 -21.70 5.75 9.25
C GLY A 480 -21.21 7.01 8.52
N ARG A 481 -21.21 6.92 7.20
CA ARG A 481 -21.08 8.06 6.30
C ARG A 481 -22.42 8.31 5.62
N LEU A 482 -22.97 9.50 5.78
CA LEU A 482 -24.14 9.94 5.05
C LEU A 482 -23.69 10.45 3.67
N TYR A 483 -24.06 9.72 2.63
CA TYR A 483 -23.87 10.10 1.24
C TYR A 483 -25.11 10.86 0.76
N VAL A 484 -24.90 12.03 0.15
CA VAL A 484 -25.95 12.89 -0.38
C VAL A 484 -25.69 13.18 -1.86
N GLY A 485 -26.67 12.88 -2.72
CA GLY A 485 -26.58 13.17 -4.15
C GLY A 485 -27.23 14.50 -4.50
N VAL A 486 -26.51 15.36 -5.24
CA VAL A 486 -27.07 16.59 -5.81
C VAL A 486 -26.82 16.61 -7.30
N THR A 487 -27.84 16.92 -8.10
CA THR A 487 -27.72 17.02 -9.56
C THR A 487 -27.54 18.46 -10.02
N SER A 488 -26.79 18.67 -11.09
CA SER A 488 -26.72 19.97 -11.77
C SER A 488 -27.92 20.21 -12.71
N ALA A 489 -28.98 19.39 -12.68
CA ALA A 489 -30.14 19.60 -13.51
C ALA A 489 -30.77 20.99 -13.23
N GLY A 490 -30.98 21.78 -14.29
CA GLY A 490 -31.60 23.11 -14.21
C GLY A 490 -30.64 24.29 -13.98
N ARG A 491 -29.35 24.06 -13.67
CA ARG A 491 -28.33 25.13 -13.49
C ARG A 491 -26.94 24.66 -13.95
N THR A 492 -25.96 25.55 -13.98
CA THR A 492 -24.57 25.15 -14.25
C THR A 492 -23.99 24.42 -13.05
N ALA A 493 -23.09 23.47 -13.28
CA ALA A 493 -22.42 22.73 -12.19
C ALA A 493 -21.64 23.68 -11.27
N SER A 494 -20.99 24.72 -11.81
CA SER A 494 -20.29 25.74 -11.02
C SER A 494 -21.21 26.48 -10.05
N TYR A 495 -22.41 26.87 -10.49
CA TYR A 495 -23.39 27.55 -9.64
C TYR A 495 -23.87 26.65 -8.49
N ILE A 496 -24.16 25.38 -8.79
CA ILE A 496 -24.57 24.43 -7.75
C ILE A 496 -23.41 24.12 -6.79
N TYR A 497 -22.18 24.00 -7.31
CA TYR A 497 -20.98 23.81 -6.49
C TYR A 497 -20.77 24.97 -5.51
N GLN A 498 -20.90 26.21 -5.99
CA GLN A 498 -20.88 27.43 -5.17
C GLN A 498 -21.95 27.38 -4.07
N ALA A 499 -23.20 27.08 -4.44
CA ALA A 499 -24.34 27.07 -3.50
C ALA A 499 -24.18 25.99 -2.42
N ILE A 500 -23.76 24.77 -2.79
CA ILE A 500 -23.49 23.69 -1.83
C ILE A 500 -22.35 24.09 -0.90
N SER A 501 -21.23 24.56 -1.46
CA SER A 501 -20.05 24.92 -0.67
C SER A 501 -20.38 26.00 0.36
N ALA A 502 -21.04 27.09 -0.06
CA ALA A 502 -21.44 28.17 0.83
C ALA A 502 -22.41 27.70 1.92
N SER A 503 -23.37 26.85 1.58
CA SER A 503 -24.31 26.29 2.57
C SER A 503 -23.60 25.40 3.59
N LEU A 504 -22.64 24.59 3.15
CA LEU A 504 -21.85 23.71 4.02
C LEU A 504 -20.95 24.52 4.96
N PHE A 505 -20.25 25.54 4.44
CA PHE A 505 -19.39 26.41 5.24
C PHE A 505 -20.16 27.14 6.32
N GLN A 506 -21.30 27.74 5.95
CA GLN A 506 -22.12 28.50 6.88
C GLN A 506 -22.75 27.58 7.93
N ALA A 507 -23.23 26.39 7.54
CA ALA A 507 -23.75 25.40 8.49
C ALA A 507 -22.69 24.91 9.50
N ALA A 508 -21.44 24.73 9.07
CA ALA A 508 -20.34 24.36 9.96
C ALA A 508 -19.94 25.48 10.95
N SER A 509 -20.44 26.71 10.76
CA SER A 509 -20.26 27.83 11.70
C SER A 509 -21.44 28.03 12.65
N ASP A 510 -22.48 27.20 12.57
CA ASP A 510 -23.62 27.25 13.48
C ASP A 510 -23.17 27.08 14.93
N LEU A 511 -23.61 27.99 15.80
CA LEU A 511 -23.25 28.00 17.23
C LEU A 511 -23.85 26.83 18.01
N SER A 512 -24.83 26.11 17.45
CA SER A 512 -25.35 24.87 18.02
C SER A 512 -24.35 23.72 17.95
N PHE A 513 -23.36 23.79 17.04
CA PHE A 513 -22.20 22.91 17.02
C PHE A 513 -21.13 23.45 17.98
N VAL A 514 -21.17 23.00 19.24
CA VAL A 514 -20.19 23.38 20.27
C VAL A 514 -19.22 22.22 20.55
N GLY A 515 -17.95 22.53 20.82
CA GLY A 515 -16.96 21.57 21.29
C GLY A 515 -16.22 20.83 20.16
N ALA A 516 -15.64 19.68 20.50
CA ALA A 516 -14.76 18.91 19.63
C ALA A 516 -15.44 18.39 18.34
N ASP A 517 -16.78 18.30 18.32
CA ASP A 517 -17.50 17.85 17.13
C ASP A 517 -17.58 18.90 16.03
N ALA A 518 -17.56 20.19 16.40
CA ALA A 518 -17.61 21.29 15.43
C ALA A 518 -16.33 21.37 14.59
N ASP A 519 -15.18 21.04 15.20
CA ASP A 519 -13.90 20.96 14.51
C ASP A 519 -13.95 19.99 13.32
N LYS A 520 -14.64 18.86 13.51
CA LYS A 520 -14.65 17.77 12.53
C LYS A 520 -15.25 18.16 11.18
N TYR A 521 -16.18 19.11 11.18
CA TYR A 521 -16.83 19.62 9.98
C TYR A 521 -16.32 21.00 9.56
N TRP A 522 -15.29 21.52 10.24
CA TRP A 522 -14.74 22.85 9.95
C TRP A 522 -14.12 22.90 8.55
N THR A 523 -13.31 21.90 8.21
CA THR A 523 -12.61 21.84 6.92
C THR A 523 -13.46 21.13 5.87
N LEU A 524 -13.74 21.82 4.76
CA LEU A 524 -14.40 21.23 3.59
C LEU A 524 -13.36 20.65 2.62
N VAL A 525 -13.44 19.35 2.36
CA VAL A 525 -12.63 18.69 1.35
C VAL A 525 -13.36 18.69 0.00
N GLY A 526 -12.91 19.50 -0.95
CA GLY A 526 -13.35 19.49 -2.35
C GLY A 526 -12.55 18.48 -3.17
N TYR A 527 -13.19 17.41 -3.66
CA TYR A 527 -12.57 16.38 -4.48
C TYR A 527 -12.83 16.58 -5.98
N PHE A 528 -11.78 16.53 -6.80
CA PHE A 528 -11.84 16.77 -8.23
C PHE A 528 -11.18 15.67 -9.08
N ASN A 529 -11.81 15.38 -10.21
CA ASN A 529 -11.34 14.39 -11.18
C ASN A 529 -10.25 14.93 -12.12
N SER A 530 -10.08 16.25 -12.19
CA SER A 530 -9.08 16.88 -13.05
C SER A 530 -8.54 18.18 -12.44
N LEU A 531 -7.27 18.46 -12.72
CA LEU A 531 -6.60 19.71 -12.31
C LEU A 531 -7.24 20.95 -12.95
N ARG A 532 -7.89 20.78 -14.11
CA ARG A 532 -8.62 21.86 -14.78
C ARG A 532 -9.87 22.26 -14.00
N GLU A 533 -10.70 21.28 -13.60
CA GLU A 533 -11.90 21.55 -12.80
C GLU A 533 -11.53 22.11 -11.43
N LEU A 534 -10.45 21.60 -10.81
CA LEU A 534 -9.92 22.12 -9.55
C LEU A 534 -9.49 23.59 -9.66
N GLY A 535 -8.74 23.95 -10.71
CA GLY A 535 -8.30 25.33 -10.92
C GLY A 535 -9.47 26.31 -11.03
N SER A 536 -10.54 25.93 -11.74
CA SER A 536 -11.77 26.73 -11.79
C SER A 536 -12.46 26.84 -10.42
N ALA A 537 -12.51 25.76 -9.66
CA ALA A 537 -13.11 25.75 -8.33
C ALA A 537 -12.32 26.58 -7.31
N SER A 538 -10.99 26.66 -7.43
CA SER A 538 -10.16 27.51 -6.58
C SER A 538 -10.53 28.99 -6.70
N ILE A 539 -10.89 29.45 -7.90
CA ILE A 539 -11.33 30.83 -8.14
C ILE A 539 -12.72 31.03 -7.52
N ILE A 540 -13.65 30.10 -7.78
CA ILE A 540 -15.01 30.12 -7.23
C ILE A 540 -15.00 30.17 -5.68
N MET A 541 -14.10 29.43 -5.05
CA MET A 541 -13.97 29.37 -3.59
C MET A 541 -13.52 30.70 -2.97
N GLN A 542 -12.71 31.49 -3.67
CA GLN A 542 -12.19 32.75 -3.14
C GLN A 542 -13.19 33.91 -3.26
N ASP A 543 -14.00 33.93 -4.33
CA ASP A 543 -14.87 35.06 -4.65
C ASP A 543 -16.37 34.70 -4.51
N ASP A 544 -16.87 33.87 -5.42
CA ASP A 544 -18.28 33.48 -5.54
C ASP A 544 -18.86 32.85 -4.25
N VAL A 545 -18.10 31.97 -3.59
CA VAL A 545 -18.53 31.29 -2.37
C VAL A 545 -18.59 32.25 -1.20
N THR A 546 -17.59 33.12 -1.04
CA THR A 546 -17.56 34.15 0.02
C THR A 546 -18.80 35.06 -0.07
N HIS A 547 -19.15 35.51 -1.28
CA HIS A 547 -20.37 36.31 -1.48
C HIS A 547 -21.65 35.51 -1.17
N SER A 548 -21.69 34.23 -1.53
CA SER A 548 -22.84 33.38 -1.20
C SER A 548 -22.99 33.12 0.29
N ILE A 549 -21.89 32.99 1.03
CA ILE A 549 -21.91 32.86 2.49
C ILE A 549 -22.54 34.11 3.12
N GLN A 550 -22.13 35.31 2.68
CA GLN A 550 -22.72 36.56 3.14
C GLN A 550 -24.24 36.60 2.93
N LEU A 551 -24.71 36.23 1.74
CA LEU A 551 -26.16 36.20 1.45
C LEU A 551 -26.92 35.18 2.31
N ILE A 552 -26.31 34.02 2.59
CA ILE A 552 -26.92 32.98 3.43
C ILE A 552 -26.96 33.43 4.88
N SER A 553 -25.88 33.98 5.42
CA SER A 553 -25.79 34.44 6.80
C SER A 553 -26.77 35.59 7.07
N GLU A 554 -26.87 36.56 6.17
CA GLU A 554 -27.86 37.65 6.23
C GLU A 554 -29.29 37.11 6.25
N ARG A 555 -29.59 36.13 5.37
CA ARG A 555 -30.93 35.53 5.30
C ARG A 555 -31.29 34.72 6.55
N ARG A 556 -30.31 34.03 7.15
CA ARG A 556 -30.51 33.20 8.35
C ARG A 556 -30.32 33.97 9.67
N ALA A 557 -29.91 35.24 9.60
CA ALA A 557 -29.54 36.06 10.75
C ALA A 557 -28.40 35.41 11.59
N GLU A 558 -27.42 34.83 10.91
CA GLU A 558 -26.25 34.17 11.50
C GLU A 558 -24.99 35.04 11.33
N THR A 559 -23.94 34.74 12.09
CA THR A 559 -22.62 35.36 11.85
C THR A 559 -22.00 34.80 10.57
N GLU A 560 -21.55 35.70 9.71
CA GLU A 560 -20.86 35.33 8.47
C GLU A 560 -19.53 34.63 8.77
N ARG A 561 -19.33 33.45 8.17
CA ARG A 561 -18.02 32.78 8.19
C ARG A 561 -17.06 33.46 7.22
N LYS A 562 -15.88 33.86 7.71
CA LYS A 562 -14.77 34.31 6.85
C LYS A 562 -13.86 33.13 6.55
N LEU A 563 -13.56 32.92 5.27
CA LEU A 563 -12.76 31.80 4.79
C LEU A 563 -11.29 32.22 4.54
N GLN A 564 -10.38 31.33 4.87
CA GLN A 564 -8.99 31.37 4.45
C GLN A 564 -8.84 30.89 2.99
N PRO A 565 -7.75 31.26 2.29
CA PRO A 565 -7.46 30.76 0.95
C PRO A 565 -7.39 29.23 0.89
N PRO A 566 -7.85 28.60 -0.21
CA PRO A 566 -7.87 27.15 -0.32
C PRO A 566 -6.47 26.54 -0.37
N VAL A 567 -6.28 25.47 0.40
CA VAL A 567 -5.08 24.63 0.35
C VAL A 567 -5.21 23.62 -0.79
N GLU A 568 -4.26 23.62 -1.72
CA GLU A 568 -4.23 22.65 -2.83
C GLU A 568 -3.42 21.40 -2.48
N LEU A 569 -4.00 20.21 -2.70
CA LEU A 569 -3.34 18.89 -2.60
C LEU A 569 -3.45 18.12 -3.92
N THR A 570 -2.53 18.43 -4.83
CA THR A 570 -2.49 17.84 -6.18
C THR A 570 -1.07 17.47 -6.60
N SER A 571 -0.96 16.75 -7.73
CA SER A 571 0.33 16.32 -8.26
C SER A 571 1.24 17.45 -8.74
N ARG A 572 0.77 18.71 -8.69
CA ARG A 572 1.56 19.91 -9.00
C ARG A 572 2.33 20.43 -7.80
N VAL A 573 1.87 20.11 -6.59
CA VAL A 573 2.51 20.52 -5.35
C VAL A 573 3.77 19.70 -5.17
N LYS A 574 4.89 20.37 -4.83
CA LYS A 574 6.16 19.68 -4.62
C LYS A 574 6.10 18.81 -3.36
N SER A 575 6.93 17.77 -3.31
CA SER A 575 6.86 16.76 -2.24
C SER A 575 7.25 17.29 -0.85
N ASP A 576 8.11 18.29 -0.80
CA ASP A 576 8.48 19.05 0.40
C ASP A 576 7.30 19.88 0.92
N GLU A 577 6.64 20.67 0.05
CA GLU A 577 5.49 21.51 0.41
C GLU A 577 4.26 20.71 0.89
N ILE A 578 4.11 19.45 0.45
CA ILE A 578 2.99 18.61 0.88
C ILE A 578 3.05 18.36 2.39
N LYS A 579 4.23 18.18 2.98
CA LYS A 579 4.35 17.90 4.43
C LYS A 579 3.79 19.05 5.26
N ASP A 580 4.08 20.29 4.88
CA ASP A 580 3.62 21.47 5.60
C ASP A 580 2.10 21.65 5.48
N LYS A 581 1.55 21.41 4.28
CA LYS A 581 0.09 21.40 4.05
C LYS A 581 -0.63 20.30 4.83
N LEU A 582 0.02 19.15 5.04
CA LEU A 582 -0.54 18.09 5.88
C LEU A 582 -0.60 18.50 7.34
N LYS A 583 0.46 19.12 7.87
CA LYS A 583 0.48 19.67 9.23
C LYS A 583 -0.62 20.72 9.41
N GLU A 584 -0.82 21.60 8.44
CA GLU A 584 -1.90 22.59 8.45
C GLU A 584 -3.30 21.94 8.56
N LEU A 585 -3.47 20.75 7.97
CA LEU A 585 -4.74 20.01 8.05
C LEU A 585 -4.96 19.25 9.34
N GLU A 586 -3.89 18.96 10.06
CA GLU A 586 -3.96 18.36 11.39
C GLU A 586 -4.33 19.39 12.47
N LEU A 587 -4.12 20.69 12.21
CA LEU A 587 -4.49 21.78 13.12
C LEU A 587 -6.01 21.85 13.34
N ASP A 588 -6.40 22.02 14.60
CA ASP A 588 -7.78 22.19 15.02
C ASP A 588 -8.31 23.61 14.82
N ARG A 589 -9.64 23.75 14.77
CA ARG A 589 -10.36 25.03 14.67
C ARG A 589 -9.95 26.01 15.76
N SER A 590 -9.65 25.54 16.97
CA SER A 590 -9.25 26.38 18.11
C SER A 590 -7.90 27.07 17.91
N SER A 591 -7.01 26.51 17.08
CA SER A 591 -5.72 27.11 16.74
C SER A 591 -5.86 28.43 15.96
N GLY A 592 -6.99 28.65 15.31
CA GLY A 592 -7.21 29.76 14.38
C GLY A 592 -6.43 29.66 13.05
N ALA A 593 -5.62 28.61 12.88
CA ALA A 593 -4.79 28.34 11.71
C ALA A 593 -5.20 27.06 10.95
N ALA A 594 -6.32 26.43 11.34
CA ALA A 594 -6.87 25.30 10.62
C ALA A 594 -7.37 25.70 9.24
N ALA A 595 -6.96 24.95 8.22
CA ALA A 595 -7.43 25.15 6.86
C ALA A 595 -8.96 25.04 6.78
N ASP A 596 -9.61 26.07 6.23
CA ASP A 596 -11.05 26.03 5.97
C ASP A 596 -11.40 25.14 4.77
N ILE A 597 -10.54 25.12 3.75
CA ILE A 597 -10.82 24.50 2.45
C ILE A 597 -9.60 23.72 1.98
N VAL A 598 -9.84 22.48 1.53
CA VAL A 598 -8.86 21.68 0.80
C VAL A 598 -9.40 21.34 -0.56
N LEU A 599 -8.64 21.65 -1.61
CA LEU A 599 -8.95 21.21 -2.97
C LEU A 599 -7.99 20.11 -3.35
N ALA A 600 -8.51 18.90 -3.56
CA ALA A 600 -7.71 17.70 -3.75
C ALA A 600 -8.10 16.92 -5.01
N SER A 601 -7.12 16.22 -5.58
CA SER A 601 -7.34 15.16 -6.57
C SER A 601 -7.23 13.78 -5.92
N ASN A 602 -7.08 12.73 -6.72
CA ASN A 602 -6.68 11.37 -6.31
C ASN A 602 -5.47 11.31 -5.34
N MET A 603 -4.72 12.38 -5.13
CA MET A 603 -3.67 12.40 -4.11
C MET A 603 -4.19 12.22 -2.69
N ILE A 604 -5.40 12.71 -2.38
CA ILE A 604 -5.99 12.49 -1.05
C ILE A 604 -6.44 11.04 -0.84
N SER A 605 -6.69 10.31 -1.93
CA SER A 605 -7.17 8.93 -1.86
C SER A 605 -6.08 7.95 -1.42
N VAL A 606 -4.82 8.39 -1.32
CA VAL A 606 -3.66 7.54 -0.99
C VAL A 606 -2.93 8.07 0.25
N GLY A 607 -2.71 7.19 1.23
CA GLY A 607 -1.70 7.40 2.29
C GLY A 607 -1.96 8.40 3.41
N MET A 608 -2.83 9.37 3.25
CA MET A 608 -3.03 10.42 4.28
C MET A 608 -3.95 9.97 5.42
N ASP A 609 -3.54 10.15 6.68
CA ASP A 609 -4.34 9.85 7.87
C ASP A 609 -4.67 11.10 8.71
N ILE A 610 -5.57 11.93 8.20
CA ILE A 610 -6.11 13.08 8.95
C ILE A 610 -7.41 12.64 9.62
N ARG A 611 -7.39 12.49 10.94
CA ARG A 611 -8.50 11.89 11.71
C ARG A 611 -9.72 12.80 11.87
N ARG A 612 -9.52 14.11 11.81
CA ARG A 612 -10.57 15.09 12.12
C ARG A 612 -11.53 15.37 10.97
N LEU A 613 -11.23 15.00 9.72
CA LEU A 613 -12.05 15.38 8.57
C LEU A 613 -13.40 14.63 8.56
N GLY A 614 -14.50 15.37 8.63
CA GLY A 614 -15.88 14.88 8.60
C GLY A 614 -16.66 15.26 7.34
N LEU A 615 -16.15 16.18 6.51
CA LEU A 615 -16.92 16.81 5.43
C LEU A 615 -16.21 16.76 4.07
N MET A 616 -16.90 16.23 3.04
CA MET A 616 -16.38 16.17 1.67
C MET A 616 -17.45 16.56 0.63
N LEU A 617 -17.04 17.35 -0.36
CA LEU A 617 -17.79 17.65 -1.58
C LEU A 617 -17.07 17.05 -2.79
N VAL A 618 -17.68 16.02 -3.39
CA VAL A 618 -17.16 15.36 -4.59
C VAL A 618 -17.75 15.99 -5.84
N ASN A 619 -16.91 16.59 -6.69
CA ASN A 619 -17.35 17.22 -7.93
C ASN A 619 -17.35 16.22 -9.11
N GLY A 620 -18.50 15.60 -9.34
CA GLY A 620 -18.72 14.59 -10.37
C GLY A 620 -18.22 13.21 -9.97
N GLN A 621 -18.79 12.16 -10.56
CA GLN A 621 -18.37 10.79 -10.28
C GLN A 621 -16.92 10.57 -10.76
N PRO A 622 -16.01 10.05 -9.91
CA PRO A 622 -14.68 9.63 -10.31
C PRO A 622 -14.66 8.58 -11.42
N LYS A 623 -13.50 8.37 -12.02
CA LYS A 623 -13.42 7.45 -13.16
C LYS A 623 -13.73 6.01 -12.76
N THR A 624 -13.32 5.63 -11.56
CA THR A 624 -13.52 4.30 -11.00
C THR A 624 -14.28 4.37 -9.68
N ILE A 625 -15.00 3.31 -9.33
CA ILE A 625 -15.66 3.17 -8.03
C ILE A 625 -14.62 2.99 -6.93
N ALA A 626 -13.53 2.27 -7.21
CA ALA A 626 -12.41 2.13 -6.29
C ALA A 626 -11.89 3.51 -5.82
N GLU A 627 -11.64 4.43 -6.76
CA GLU A 627 -11.22 5.81 -6.47
C GLU A 627 -12.25 6.55 -5.62
N TYR A 628 -13.55 6.43 -5.94
CA TYR A 628 -14.63 7.04 -5.15
C TYR A 628 -14.65 6.54 -3.70
N ILE A 629 -14.54 5.22 -3.48
CA ILE A 629 -14.50 4.63 -2.14
C ILE A 629 -13.26 5.11 -1.38
N GLN A 630 -12.09 5.10 -2.03
CA GLN A 630 -10.83 5.52 -1.39
C GLN A 630 -10.75 7.00 -1.07
N ALA A 631 -11.35 7.85 -1.90
CA ALA A 631 -11.44 9.29 -1.64
C ALA A 631 -12.43 9.57 -0.52
N THR A 632 -13.66 9.06 -0.63
CA THR A 632 -14.74 9.36 0.33
C THR A 632 -14.53 8.71 1.70
N SER A 633 -13.73 7.65 1.79
CA SER A 633 -13.29 7.06 3.07
C SER A 633 -12.20 7.85 3.81
N ARG A 634 -11.77 8.99 3.25
CA ARG A 634 -10.88 9.96 3.94
C ARG A 634 -11.63 10.86 4.90
N VAL A 635 -12.96 10.94 4.80
CA VAL A 635 -13.82 11.62 5.77
C VAL A 635 -14.67 10.63 6.57
N GLY A 636 -15.08 11.01 7.77
CA GLY A 636 -15.85 10.13 8.65
C GLY A 636 -15.03 8.91 9.05
N ARG A 637 -13.91 9.14 9.74
CA ARG A 637 -13.03 8.09 10.30
C ARG A 637 -13.24 7.97 11.80
N SER A 638 -12.94 6.80 12.36
CA SER A 638 -13.06 6.53 13.79
C SER A 638 -14.48 6.81 14.29
N ASN A 639 -14.66 7.71 15.27
CA ASN A 639 -15.96 8.07 15.83
C ASN A 639 -16.53 9.37 15.21
N VAL A 640 -16.00 9.81 14.07
CA VAL A 640 -16.50 10.97 13.33
C VAL A 640 -17.55 10.50 12.33
N PRO A 641 -18.84 10.91 12.44
CA PRO A 641 -19.79 10.69 11.37
C PRO A 641 -19.34 11.46 10.12
N GLY A 642 -19.40 10.82 8.95
CA GLY A 642 -19.00 11.46 7.70
C GLY A 642 -20.18 12.04 6.94
N LEU A 643 -20.02 13.22 6.35
CA LEU A 643 -20.94 13.78 5.37
C LEU A 643 -20.23 13.91 4.02
N VAL A 644 -20.73 13.17 3.02
CA VAL A 644 -20.21 13.17 1.65
C VAL A 644 -21.30 13.67 0.71
N VAL A 645 -21.13 14.88 0.20
CA VAL A 645 -22.02 15.44 -0.82
C VAL A 645 -21.41 15.22 -2.19
N THR A 646 -22.11 14.56 -3.11
CA THR A 646 -21.64 14.35 -4.48
C THR A 646 -22.46 15.17 -5.46
N LEU A 647 -21.81 16.08 -6.17
CA LEU A 647 -22.41 16.87 -7.24
C LEU A 647 -22.31 16.10 -8.56
N TYR A 648 -23.43 15.58 -9.06
CA TYR A 648 -23.53 14.89 -10.34
C TYR A 648 -23.84 15.87 -11.46
N ASN A 649 -23.02 15.87 -12.50
CA ASN A 649 -23.27 16.69 -13.68
C ASN A 649 -24.31 16.01 -14.59
N ALA A 650 -25.49 16.63 -14.74
CA ALA A 650 -26.60 16.07 -15.52
C ALA A 650 -26.26 15.82 -17.01
N ASN A 651 -25.26 16.53 -17.55
CA ASN A 651 -24.79 16.36 -18.93
C ASN A 651 -23.78 15.22 -19.09
N LYS A 652 -23.20 14.71 -17.99
CA LYS A 652 -22.29 13.56 -18.00
C LYS A 652 -23.13 12.28 -17.80
N MET A 653 -23.17 11.40 -18.80
CA MET A 653 -23.98 10.17 -18.75
C MET A 653 -23.68 9.30 -17.52
N ARG A 654 -22.40 9.18 -17.13
CA ARG A 654 -21.97 8.43 -15.94
C ARG A 654 -22.54 9.01 -14.65
N ASP A 655 -22.43 10.32 -14.49
CA ASP A 655 -22.92 11.03 -13.32
C ASP A 655 -24.44 10.91 -13.21
N ARG A 656 -25.15 11.08 -14.34
CA ARG A 656 -26.60 10.90 -14.40
C ARG A 656 -27.02 9.51 -13.96
N SER A 657 -26.39 8.46 -14.49
CA SER A 657 -26.68 7.07 -14.12
C SER A 657 -26.43 6.79 -12.62
N ARG A 658 -25.37 7.34 -12.03
CA ARG A 658 -25.09 7.18 -10.60
C ARG A 658 -26.04 7.96 -9.70
N TYR A 659 -26.51 9.10 -10.16
CA TYR A 659 -27.56 9.86 -9.48
C TYR A 659 -28.92 9.15 -9.56
N GLU A 660 -29.28 8.60 -10.71
CA GLU A 660 -30.54 7.88 -10.94
C GLU A 660 -30.65 6.57 -10.13
N ASN A 661 -29.52 5.90 -9.88
CA ASN A 661 -29.44 4.65 -9.11
C ASN A 661 -28.86 4.83 -7.70
N PHE A 662 -28.83 6.07 -7.19
CA PHE A 662 -28.12 6.46 -5.97
C PHE A 662 -28.29 5.51 -4.77
N PRO A 663 -29.52 5.11 -4.37
CA PRO A 663 -29.71 4.22 -3.23
C PRO A 663 -29.05 2.84 -3.42
N THR A 664 -29.27 2.22 -4.59
CA THR A 664 -28.79 0.87 -4.87
C THR A 664 -27.27 0.79 -4.80
N TRP A 665 -26.58 1.67 -5.50
CA TRP A 665 -25.13 1.51 -5.67
C TRP A 665 -24.37 1.94 -4.40
N HIS A 666 -24.91 2.85 -3.58
CA HIS A 666 -24.34 3.11 -2.25
C HIS A 666 -24.65 1.98 -1.26
N GLY A 667 -25.82 1.33 -1.35
CA GLY A 667 -26.13 0.14 -0.57
C GLY A 667 -25.24 -1.06 -0.90
N ALA A 668 -24.64 -1.08 -2.09
CA ALA A 668 -23.75 -2.14 -2.56
C ALA A 668 -22.42 -1.61 -3.14
N LEU A 669 -21.79 -0.63 -2.48
CA LEU A 669 -20.61 0.09 -2.99
C LEU A 669 -19.51 -0.81 -3.56
N TYR A 670 -19.20 -1.89 -2.85
CA TYR A 670 -18.10 -2.80 -3.20
C TYR A 670 -18.48 -3.82 -4.29
N ARG A 671 -19.77 -3.95 -4.65
CA ARG A 671 -20.26 -4.92 -5.65
C ARG A 671 -19.76 -4.60 -7.06
N ASP A 672 -19.73 -3.32 -7.39
CA ASP A 672 -19.46 -2.83 -8.74
C ASP A 672 -18.01 -2.34 -8.93
N VAL A 673 -17.14 -2.52 -7.92
CA VAL A 673 -15.71 -2.20 -8.03
C VAL A 673 -15.15 -2.91 -9.27
N GLU A 674 -14.46 -2.15 -10.10
CA GLU A 674 -13.95 -2.62 -11.38
C GLU A 674 -12.91 -3.73 -11.17
N ALA A 675 -12.95 -4.77 -12.01
CA ALA A 675 -11.89 -5.77 -12.05
C ALA A 675 -10.65 -5.14 -12.71
N THR A 676 -9.54 -5.07 -11.99
CA THR A 676 -8.25 -4.62 -12.52
C THR A 676 -7.50 -5.80 -13.10
N GLY A 677 -7.09 -5.69 -14.37
CA GLY A 677 -6.32 -6.73 -15.06
C GLY A 677 -4.91 -6.27 -15.42
N VAL A 678 -4.03 -7.25 -15.65
CA VAL A 678 -2.69 -7.07 -16.22
C VAL A 678 -2.44 -8.19 -17.22
N THR A 679 -1.62 -7.94 -18.25
CA THR A 679 -1.31 -8.94 -19.28
C THR A 679 0.19 -8.95 -19.60
N PRO A 680 1.06 -9.39 -18.66
CA PRO A 680 2.51 -9.21 -18.76
C PRO A 680 3.13 -9.82 -20.02
N PHE A 681 2.59 -10.94 -20.48
CA PHE A 681 3.11 -11.67 -21.63
C PHE A 681 2.35 -11.36 -22.92
N ALA A 682 1.47 -10.36 -22.97
CA ALA A 682 0.85 -9.96 -24.22
C ALA A 682 1.90 -9.50 -25.25
N PRO A 683 1.68 -9.67 -26.57
CA PRO A 683 2.69 -9.39 -27.60
C PRO A 683 3.34 -8.00 -27.48
N ARG A 684 2.54 -6.96 -27.21
CA ARG A 684 3.05 -5.59 -27.06
C ARG A 684 3.85 -5.35 -25.78
N ALA A 685 3.57 -6.10 -24.72
CA ALA A 685 4.37 -6.04 -23.50
C ALA A 685 5.73 -6.72 -23.73
N ARG A 686 5.72 -7.88 -24.41
CA ARG A 686 6.95 -8.61 -24.75
C ARG A 686 7.87 -7.80 -25.65
N ASP A 687 7.33 -7.25 -26.75
CA ASP A 687 8.06 -6.37 -27.67
C ASP A 687 8.84 -5.28 -26.91
N LYS A 688 8.22 -4.71 -25.87
CA LYS A 688 8.77 -3.58 -25.11
C LYS A 688 9.83 -3.98 -24.10
N ALA A 689 9.67 -5.11 -23.40
CA ALA A 689 10.51 -5.39 -22.25
C ALA A 689 10.77 -6.86 -21.92
N LEU A 690 10.39 -7.84 -22.75
CA LEU A 690 10.68 -9.26 -22.45
C LEU A 690 12.18 -9.54 -22.27
N HIS A 691 13.03 -8.83 -23.01
CA HIS A 691 14.48 -8.95 -22.90
C HIS A 691 15.01 -8.45 -21.55
N ALA A 692 14.31 -7.55 -20.86
CA ALA A 692 14.76 -6.95 -19.61
C ALA A 692 14.85 -7.96 -18.44
N PRO A 693 13.80 -8.74 -18.09
CA PRO A 693 13.92 -9.76 -17.06
C PRO A 693 14.91 -10.87 -17.45
N PHE A 694 15.01 -11.22 -18.74
CA PHE A 694 16.04 -12.16 -19.22
C PHE A 694 17.45 -11.66 -18.95
N VAL A 695 17.76 -10.42 -19.35
CA VAL A 695 19.08 -9.80 -19.09
C VAL A 695 19.35 -9.68 -17.59
N ALA A 696 18.37 -9.30 -16.77
CA ALA A 696 18.51 -9.24 -15.33
C ALA A 696 18.87 -10.60 -14.72
N MET A 697 18.16 -11.66 -15.11
CA MET A 697 18.47 -13.03 -14.66
C MET A 697 19.86 -13.46 -15.09
N VAL A 698 20.23 -13.25 -16.36
CA VAL A 698 21.56 -13.61 -16.88
C VAL A 698 22.67 -12.88 -16.12
N ARG A 699 22.53 -11.56 -15.97
CA ARG A 699 23.52 -10.71 -15.31
C ARG A 699 23.83 -11.20 -13.90
N HIS A 700 22.80 -11.51 -13.12
CA HIS A 700 22.94 -11.75 -11.68
C HIS A 700 23.03 -13.24 -11.30
N LEU A 701 22.48 -14.16 -12.11
CA LEU A 701 22.48 -15.59 -11.81
C LEU A 701 23.54 -16.38 -12.58
N VAL A 702 24.04 -15.87 -13.71
CA VAL A 702 25.06 -16.57 -14.50
C VAL A 702 26.46 -16.12 -14.06
N PRO A 703 27.34 -17.06 -13.66
CA PRO A 703 28.70 -16.72 -13.25
C PRO A 703 29.47 -15.91 -14.31
N LYS A 704 30.22 -14.89 -13.87
CA LYS A 704 31.02 -13.98 -14.71
C LYS A 704 30.24 -13.09 -15.68
N MET A 705 28.90 -13.08 -15.61
CA MET A 705 28.06 -12.19 -16.43
C MET A 705 27.64 -10.90 -15.71
N LEU A 706 28.09 -10.66 -14.48
CA LEU A 706 27.69 -9.51 -13.66
C LEU A 706 28.03 -8.15 -14.27
N HIS A 707 29.27 -7.95 -14.72
CA HIS A 707 29.72 -6.63 -15.20
C HIS A 707 29.63 -6.46 -16.72
N SER A 708 29.83 -7.55 -17.48
CA SER A 708 29.96 -7.50 -18.93
C SER A 708 29.12 -8.57 -19.62
N PRO A 709 28.44 -8.23 -20.73
CA PRO A 709 27.66 -9.17 -21.53
C PRO A 709 28.50 -9.94 -22.57
N ASN A 710 29.82 -9.76 -22.60
CA ASN A 710 30.67 -10.24 -23.70
C ASN A 710 30.80 -11.77 -23.80
N GLU A 711 30.71 -12.48 -22.68
CA GLU A 711 30.94 -13.93 -22.61
C GLU A 711 29.68 -14.77 -22.96
N ALA A 712 28.64 -14.17 -23.56
CA ALA A 712 27.36 -14.83 -23.82
C ALA A 712 27.48 -16.15 -24.59
N MET A 713 28.38 -16.25 -25.59
CA MET A 713 28.61 -17.51 -26.32
C MET A 713 29.17 -18.61 -25.42
N LYS A 714 30.08 -18.27 -24.50
CA LYS A 714 30.68 -19.24 -23.58
C LYS A 714 29.67 -19.81 -22.60
N TYR A 715 28.69 -19.00 -22.19
CA TYR A 715 27.64 -19.36 -21.25
C TYR A 715 26.29 -19.67 -21.92
N ARG A 716 26.28 -19.99 -23.23
CA ARG A 716 25.05 -20.16 -24.00
C ARG A 716 24.07 -21.14 -23.35
N ALA A 717 24.54 -22.28 -22.84
CA ALA A 717 23.68 -23.27 -22.20
C ALA A 717 22.99 -22.72 -20.93
N GLN A 718 23.71 -21.93 -20.13
CA GLN A 718 23.14 -21.27 -18.95
C GLN A 718 22.15 -20.16 -19.33
N LEU A 719 22.40 -19.44 -20.43
CA LEU A 719 21.48 -18.43 -20.95
C LEU A 719 20.20 -19.10 -21.48
N GLU A 720 20.30 -20.24 -22.16
CA GLU A 720 19.15 -21.04 -22.60
C GLU A 720 18.36 -21.59 -21.41
N ASP A 721 19.01 -22.02 -20.31
CA ASP A 721 18.32 -22.39 -19.05
C ASP A 721 17.51 -21.22 -18.47
N MET A 722 18.04 -19.99 -18.53
CA MET A 722 17.27 -18.81 -18.09
C MET A 722 16.03 -18.58 -18.96
N ILE A 723 16.13 -18.81 -20.28
CA ILE A 723 14.98 -18.71 -21.21
C ILE A 723 13.94 -19.77 -20.84
N ASP A 724 14.36 -21.01 -20.60
CA ASP A 724 13.43 -22.10 -20.26
C ASP A 724 12.71 -21.84 -18.92
N ARG A 725 13.39 -21.25 -17.91
CA ARG A 725 12.74 -20.79 -16.66
C ARG A 725 11.69 -19.72 -16.90
N ILE A 726 11.98 -18.73 -17.76
CA ILE A 726 10.99 -17.71 -18.15
C ILE A 726 9.80 -18.38 -18.84
N CYS A 727 10.05 -19.28 -19.80
CA CYS A 727 9.00 -19.97 -20.54
C CYS A 727 8.14 -20.88 -19.64
N ALA A 728 8.72 -21.53 -18.63
CA ALA A 728 7.96 -22.31 -17.65
C ALA A 728 6.98 -21.43 -16.86
N ARG A 729 7.42 -20.23 -16.46
CA ARG A 729 6.54 -19.23 -15.82
C ARG A 729 5.44 -18.76 -16.78
N VAL A 730 5.78 -18.43 -18.03
CA VAL A 730 4.77 -18.03 -19.02
C VAL A 730 3.76 -19.15 -19.24
N SER A 731 4.19 -20.40 -19.36
CA SER A 731 3.29 -21.56 -19.52
C SER A 731 2.29 -21.70 -18.37
N THR A 732 2.67 -21.26 -17.18
CA THR A 732 1.85 -21.34 -15.95
C THR A 732 0.84 -20.19 -15.84
N ILE A 733 1.09 -19.06 -16.51
CA ILE A 733 0.31 -17.82 -16.45
C ILE A 733 -0.54 -17.62 -17.71
N ASP A 734 0.08 -17.81 -18.87
CA ASP A 734 -0.44 -17.50 -20.22
C ASP A 734 0.16 -18.50 -21.23
N GLU A 735 -0.28 -19.76 -21.13
CA GLU A 735 0.19 -20.89 -21.96
C GLU A 735 0.29 -20.57 -23.46
N PRO A 736 -0.71 -19.91 -24.10
CA PRO A 736 -0.64 -19.58 -25.52
C PRO A 736 0.57 -18.73 -25.91
N GLU A 737 1.08 -17.88 -25.01
CA GLU A 737 2.19 -16.97 -25.30
C GLU A 737 3.57 -17.59 -25.04
N ALA A 738 3.65 -18.80 -24.47
CA ALA A 738 4.91 -19.45 -24.12
C ALA A 738 5.80 -19.73 -25.34
N ALA A 739 5.23 -20.25 -26.43
CA ALA A 739 5.98 -20.54 -27.65
C ALA A 739 6.54 -19.28 -28.32
N ALA A 740 5.72 -18.22 -28.39
CA ALA A 740 6.14 -16.94 -28.95
C ALA A 740 7.22 -16.26 -28.09
N THR A 741 7.07 -16.33 -26.76
CA THR A 741 8.06 -15.85 -25.78
C THR A 741 9.41 -16.53 -26.00
N ARG A 742 9.42 -17.87 -26.12
CA ARG A 742 10.65 -18.63 -26.34
C ARG A 742 11.35 -18.22 -27.64
N LYS A 743 10.58 -18.10 -28.72
CA LYS A 743 11.09 -17.67 -30.03
C LYS A 743 11.76 -16.29 -29.93
N GLU A 744 11.08 -15.31 -29.34
CA GLU A 744 11.58 -13.94 -29.20
C GLU A 744 12.87 -13.87 -28.35
N LEU A 745 12.92 -14.61 -27.24
CA LEU A 745 14.12 -14.67 -26.39
C LEU A 745 15.29 -15.39 -27.07
N MET A 746 15.03 -16.46 -27.82
CA MET A 746 16.07 -17.15 -28.60
C MET A 746 16.62 -16.24 -29.71
N GLU A 747 15.75 -15.54 -30.44
CA GLU A 747 16.17 -14.55 -31.44
C GLU A 747 16.99 -13.42 -30.81
N PHE A 748 16.60 -12.94 -29.62
CA PHE A 748 17.38 -11.95 -28.88
C PHE A 748 18.75 -12.49 -28.46
N LEU A 749 18.83 -13.73 -27.96
CA LEU A 749 20.06 -14.40 -27.56
C LEU A 749 21.01 -14.61 -28.76
N GLU A 750 20.50 -15.08 -29.90
CA GLU A 750 21.28 -15.25 -31.12
C GLU A 750 21.86 -13.92 -31.61
N ASN A 751 21.05 -12.86 -31.57
CA ASN A 751 21.51 -11.51 -31.89
C ASN A 751 22.58 -11.02 -30.90
N TRP A 752 22.40 -11.25 -29.60
CA TRP A 752 23.39 -10.93 -28.58
C TRP A 752 24.73 -11.63 -28.87
N ILE A 753 24.72 -12.95 -29.08
CA ILE A 753 25.92 -13.73 -29.40
C ILE A 753 26.58 -13.23 -30.70
N ARG A 754 25.78 -12.99 -31.75
CA ARG A 754 26.28 -12.54 -33.05
C ARG A 754 26.95 -11.18 -32.98
N ARG A 755 26.44 -10.26 -32.16
CA ARG A 755 27.00 -8.91 -32.05
C ARG A 755 28.45 -8.94 -31.58
N GLY A 756 28.80 -9.83 -30.63
CA GLY A 756 30.15 -9.98 -30.08
C GLY A 756 30.74 -8.67 -29.52
N ASN A 757 31.85 -8.74 -28.78
CA ASN A 757 32.60 -7.55 -28.31
C ASN A 757 31.77 -6.48 -27.59
N LEU A 758 30.68 -6.85 -26.90
CA LEU A 758 29.85 -5.92 -26.13
C LEU A 758 30.51 -5.61 -24.80
N LYS A 759 30.89 -4.34 -24.57
CA LYS A 759 31.63 -3.95 -23.36
C LYS A 759 30.72 -3.74 -22.15
N ARG A 760 29.47 -3.33 -22.39
CA ARG A 760 28.53 -2.90 -21.35
C ARG A 760 27.14 -3.47 -21.63
N TYR A 761 26.38 -3.72 -20.57
CA TYR A 761 24.97 -4.07 -20.71
C TYR A 761 24.14 -2.87 -21.16
N TRP A 762 24.43 -1.68 -20.65
CA TRP A 762 23.67 -0.48 -20.91
C TRP A 762 24.59 0.70 -21.24
N ASP A 763 24.31 1.41 -22.33
CA ASP A 763 24.96 2.68 -22.66
C ASP A 763 24.06 3.50 -23.59
N ASP A 764 23.72 4.72 -23.20
CA ASP A 764 22.86 5.60 -23.98
C ASP A 764 23.61 6.33 -25.11
N TRP A 765 24.93 6.24 -25.12
CA TRP A 765 25.82 7.01 -26.00
C TRP A 765 26.66 6.14 -26.94
N SER A 766 26.64 4.81 -26.78
CA SER A 766 27.49 3.88 -27.53
C SER A 766 26.71 2.71 -28.13
N ASP A 767 27.05 2.37 -29.38
CA ASP A 767 26.54 1.16 -30.05
C ASP A 767 27.16 -0.15 -29.53
N ALA A 768 28.18 -0.05 -28.67
CA ALA A 768 28.89 -1.19 -28.08
C ALA A 768 28.20 -1.77 -26.82
N ALA A 769 26.96 -1.36 -26.54
CA ALA A 769 26.16 -1.86 -25.43
C ALA A 769 25.01 -2.76 -25.87
N LEU A 770 24.63 -3.71 -25.03
CA LEU A 770 23.51 -4.61 -25.32
C LEU A 770 22.18 -3.85 -25.41
N LEU A 771 21.96 -2.93 -24.46
CA LEU A 771 20.72 -2.19 -24.24
C LEU A 771 20.96 -0.67 -24.32
N ILE A 772 19.91 0.06 -24.68
CA ILE A 772 19.82 1.52 -24.70
C ILE A 772 18.48 1.95 -24.12
N SER A 773 18.42 3.13 -23.49
CA SER A 773 17.15 3.77 -23.09
C SER A 773 16.17 3.87 -24.26
N ALA A 774 14.90 3.52 -23.99
CA ALA A 774 13.82 3.69 -24.95
C ALA A 774 13.66 5.16 -25.37
N GLU A 775 13.80 6.12 -24.44
CA GLU A 775 13.76 7.55 -24.73
C GLU A 775 14.93 7.97 -25.64
N LYS A 776 16.15 7.49 -25.37
CA LYS A 776 17.32 7.80 -26.20
C LYS A 776 17.31 7.14 -27.57
N ALA A 777 16.75 5.93 -27.67
CA ALA A 777 16.50 5.28 -28.95
C ALA A 777 15.52 6.10 -29.80
N ALA A 778 14.43 6.59 -29.20
CA ALA A 778 13.44 7.44 -29.88
C ALA A 778 14.02 8.80 -30.30
N GLU A 779 14.77 9.48 -29.41
CA GLU A 779 15.49 10.72 -29.74
C GLU A 779 16.43 10.54 -30.95
N SER A 780 17.13 9.40 -30.99
CA SER A 780 18.06 9.09 -32.08
C SER A 780 17.33 8.90 -33.40
N GLN A 781 16.27 8.08 -33.40
CA GLN A 781 15.43 7.83 -34.58
C GLN A 781 14.79 9.11 -35.12
N ALA A 782 14.27 9.97 -34.23
CA ALA A 782 13.71 11.27 -34.60
C ALA A 782 14.75 12.21 -35.24
N SER A 783 16.03 12.03 -34.91
CA SER A 783 17.16 12.81 -35.43
C SER A 783 17.76 12.23 -36.72
N ASN A 784 17.10 11.24 -37.36
CA ASN A 784 17.61 10.46 -38.50
C ASN A 784 18.99 9.80 -38.25
N PHE A 785 19.35 9.58 -36.99
CA PHE A 785 20.57 8.88 -36.59
C PHE A 785 20.16 7.53 -35.99
N SER A 786 20.52 6.41 -36.61
CA SER A 786 20.24 5.09 -36.00
C SER A 786 21.39 4.73 -35.05
N LYS A 787 21.14 4.74 -33.73
CA LYS A 787 22.05 4.18 -32.71
C LYS A 787 22.02 2.65 -32.73
N GLY A 788 22.60 2.09 -33.80
CA GLY A 788 23.03 0.69 -33.87
C GLY A 788 21.97 -0.38 -33.60
N LEU A 789 22.44 -1.54 -33.13
CA LEU A 789 21.68 -2.77 -32.86
C LEU A 789 21.31 -2.94 -31.36
N ALA A 790 21.50 -1.90 -30.54
CA ALA A 790 21.16 -1.93 -29.12
C ALA A 790 19.64 -2.01 -28.92
N ARG A 791 19.18 -2.83 -27.98
CA ARG A 791 17.74 -3.01 -27.75
C ARG A 791 17.20 -1.88 -26.88
N ALA A 792 16.24 -1.13 -27.41
CA ALA A 792 15.50 -0.13 -26.68
C ALA A 792 14.81 -0.76 -25.45
N THR A 793 15.08 -0.20 -24.28
CA THR A 793 14.63 -0.75 -22.99
C THR A 793 14.05 0.36 -22.13
N PRO A 794 12.87 0.17 -21.52
CA PRO A 794 12.27 1.18 -20.64
C PRO A 794 13.16 1.49 -19.44
N ASN A 795 13.24 2.76 -19.04
CA ASN A 795 13.94 3.22 -17.83
C ASN A 795 13.02 3.38 -16.61
N THR A 796 11.71 3.34 -16.83
CA THR A 796 10.65 3.41 -15.82
C THR A 796 9.51 2.53 -16.26
N LEU A 797 8.69 2.07 -15.31
CA LEU A 797 7.49 1.30 -15.61
C LEU A 797 6.31 2.19 -16.05
N ARG A 798 6.46 3.52 -15.99
CA ARG A 798 5.39 4.49 -16.30
C ARG A 798 5.41 5.03 -17.72
N SER A 799 6.58 5.18 -18.34
CA SER A 799 6.69 5.59 -19.75
C SER A 799 6.50 4.37 -20.64
N VAL A 800 5.23 4.03 -20.88
CA VAL A 800 4.88 2.91 -21.76
C VAL A 800 5.23 3.24 -23.22
N GLU A 801 5.29 4.53 -23.57
CA GLU A 801 5.79 5.03 -24.85
C GLU A 801 6.96 5.98 -24.61
N ALA A 802 7.99 5.85 -25.45
CA ALA A 802 9.12 6.77 -25.43
C ALA A 802 8.68 8.13 -25.97
N SER A 803 8.90 9.19 -25.18
CA SER A 803 8.63 10.56 -25.59
C SER A 803 9.92 11.27 -25.98
N THR A 804 9.92 11.97 -27.11
CA THR A 804 11.03 12.84 -27.53
C THR A 804 10.65 14.31 -27.31
N LYS A 805 11.53 15.09 -26.70
CA LYS A 805 11.37 16.55 -26.59
C LYS A 805 11.81 17.21 -27.90
N PHE A 806 10.99 18.09 -28.44
CA PHE A 806 11.34 18.92 -29.60
C PHE A 806 11.38 20.38 -29.19
N VAL A 807 12.31 21.15 -29.76
CA VAL A 807 12.35 22.61 -29.66
C VAL A 807 11.88 23.17 -30.99
N VAL A 808 10.81 23.96 -30.98
CA VAL A 808 10.37 24.70 -32.17
C VAL A 808 11.23 25.94 -32.26
N THR A 809 12.13 25.99 -33.24
CA THR A 809 12.89 27.21 -33.57
C THR A 809 12.16 27.96 -34.67
N GLU A 810 11.72 29.19 -34.41
CA GLU A 810 11.29 30.09 -35.49
C GLU A 810 12.50 30.37 -36.39
N ARG A 811 12.37 30.06 -37.69
CA ARG A 811 13.31 30.55 -38.69
C ARG A 811 12.90 31.98 -39.01
N GLU A 812 13.75 32.95 -38.66
CA GLU A 812 13.69 34.27 -39.28
C GLU A 812 13.90 34.08 -40.79
N THR A 813 12.83 34.28 -41.56
CA THR A 813 12.86 34.34 -43.03
C THR A 813 13.22 35.72 -43.51
#